data_AF-A0A8T0PWR6-F1
#
_entry.id   AF-A0A8T0PWR6-F1
#
_cell.length_a   1.000
_cell.length_b   1.000
_cell.length_c   1.000
_cell.angle_alpha   90.00
_cell.angle_beta   90.00
_cell.angle_gamma   90.00
#
_symmetry.space_group_name_H-M   'P 1'
#
loop_
_entity.id
_entity.type
_entity.pdbx_description
1 polymer ?
#
loop_
_entity_poly.entity_id
_entity_poly.type
_entity_poly.pdbx_seq_one_letter_code
_entity_poly.pdbx_strand_id
1 'polypeptide(L)'
;MFLLVLHAGKSHALHKRVEQLCTRAIRWAQLKRKTKEKKKLAITVFSFPPDKGNVGTAAYLNVFNSIYSVLSDLKKDGYNVEGLPDTPEALIEEVIHDKEAQFNSPNLNVAYRMNVREYQYLTPYASLLEENWGKPPGHLNSDGENLLVYGKQYGNVFIGVQPTFGYEGDPMRLLFSKSASPHHGFAAYYTFVEKIFQADAVLHFGTHGSLEFMPGKQVGMSDTCYPDSLIGNIPNIYYYAANNPSEATVAKRRSYANTISYLTPPAENAGLYKGLKQLSELISSYQSLKDTGRGAQIVSSIISTAKQCNLDKDVPLPEEGEELPPKERDLIVGKVYAKIMEIESRLLPCGLHVIGEPPSAIEAVATLVNIAALDRPEEGISSLPGILAATVGRDIEDVYRGSDKGILADVELLRQITEASRGAITAFVEKTTNSKGQVVNVANNLSTILGFGLSEPWVQYLSTTKFIRADREKLRVLFGFLGECLKLVVQDNELGSLKLALEGSYVEPGPGGDPIRNPKVLPTGKNIHALDPQAIPTAAALKSAKIVVDRLLERQKADNGGKYPETVALVLWGTDNIKTYGESLAQVLWMIGVRPVADTFGRVNRVEPVSLEELGRPRIDVVVNCSGVFRDLFINQMNLLDRAVKMVAELDEPVEMNYVRKHAQEQAEELGVSLREAATRVFSNASGSYSSNVNLAVENASWTDEKQLQDMYLSRKSFAFDSDAPGAGMKEKRKAFELALATADATFQNLDSSEISLTDVSHYFDSDPTKLVQGLRKDGRAPSSYIADTTTANAQVRTLSETVRLDARTKLLNPKWYEGMMKSGYEGVREIEKRLTNTVGWSATSGQVDNWVYEEANSTFIEDEAMRKRLMDTNPNSFRKLVQTFLEASGRGYWETSEENLERLRELYSEVEDKIEGIDR
;
A
#
# COMPACT_ATOMS: atom_id res chain seq x y z
N MET A 1 -24.60 -7.66 -11.14
CA MET A 1 -25.19 -9.01 -11.06
C MET A 1 -25.61 -9.43 -12.46
N PHE A 2 -25.27 -10.62 -12.95
CA PHE A 2 -25.77 -11.10 -14.24
C PHE A 2 -27.21 -11.58 -14.06
N LEU A 3 -28.17 -10.89 -14.67
CA LEU A 3 -29.60 -11.20 -14.56
C LEU A 3 -30.12 -12.06 -15.70
N LEU A 4 -29.36 -12.11 -16.80
CA LEU A 4 -29.73 -12.76 -18.04
C LEU A 4 -28.62 -13.72 -18.48
N VAL A 5 -29.01 -14.85 -19.07
CA VAL A 5 -28.11 -15.72 -19.84
C VAL A 5 -28.55 -15.71 -21.29
N LEU A 6 -27.58 -15.61 -22.20
CA LEU A 6 -27.80 -15.78 -23.63
C LEU A 6 -27.86 -17.27 -23.94
N HIS A 7 -29.02 -17.73 -24.39
CA HIS A 7 -29.21 -19.08 -24.91
C HIS A 7 -29.90 -18.99 -26.27
N ALA A 8 -29.28 -19.57 -27.30
CA ALA A 8 -29.78 -19.54 -28.69
C ALA A 8 -30.16 -18.12 -29.20
N GLY A 9 -29.36 -17.11 -28.86
CA GLY A 9 -29.59 -15.72 -29.28
C GLY A 9 -30.72 -14.98 -28.54
N LYS A 10 -31.34 -15.60 -27.54
CA LYS A 10 -32.36 -14.97 -26.67
C LYS A 10 -31.84 -14.82 -25.25
N SER A 11 -32.24 -13.73 -24.59
CA SER A 11 -31.93 -13.49 -23.18
C SER A 11 -32.96 -14.16 -22.27
N HIS A 12 -32.50 -15.02 -21.36
CA HIS A 12 -33.33 -15.69 -20.37
C HIS A 12 -33.04 -15.16 -18.96
N ALA A 13 -34.07 -14.82 -18.19
CA ALA A 13 -33.92 -14.36 -16.82
C ALA A 13 -33.49 -15.49 -15.88
N LEU A 14 -32.50 -15.20 -15.03
CA LEU A 14 -32.09 -16.07 -13.93
C LEU A 14 -32.94 -15.75 -12.69
N HIS A 15 -34.03 -16.48 -12.46
CA HIS A 15 -35.01 -16.19 -11.41
C HIS A 15 -34.37 -15.92 -10.04
N LYS A 16 -33.48 -16.80 -9.56
CA LYS A 16 -32.77 -16.62 -8.29
C LYS A 16 -31.98 -15.30 -8.21
N ARG A 17 -31.39 -14.85 -9.33
CA ARG A 17 -30.63 -13.60 -9.36
C ARG A 17 -31.54 -12.38 -9.31
N VAL A 18 -32.66 -12.44 -10.02
CA VAL A 18 -33.68 -11.38 -9.96
C VAL A 18 -34.22 -11.26 -8.54
N GLU A 19 -34.59 -12.38 -7.91
CA GLU A 19 -35.10 -12.43 -6.54
C GLU A 19 -34.11 -11.82 -5.54
N GLN A 20 -32.83 -12.16 -5.64
CA GLN A 20 -31.82 -11.64 -4.72
C GLN A 20 -31.57 -10.13 -4.94
N LEU A 21 -31.60 -9.65 -6.19
CA LEU A 21 -31.54 -8.21 -6.47
C LEU A 21 -32.74 -7.48 -5.85
N CYS A 22 -33.95 -7.99 -6.06
CA CYS A 22 -35.17 -7.44 -5.47
C CYS A 22 -35.11 -7.43 -3.94
N THR A 23 -34.65 -8.52 -3.33
CA THR A 23 -34.49 -8.63 -1.88
C THR A 23 -33.52 -7.58 -1.34
N ARG A 24 -32.34 -7.41 -1.97
CA ARG A 24 -31.38 -6.37 -1.57
C ARG A 24 -31.95 -4.96 -1.74
N ALA A 25 -32.65 -4.69 -2.84
CA ALA A 25 -33.31 -3.40 -3.06
C ALA A 25 -34.36 -3.11 -1.97
N ILE A 26 -35.15 -4.11 -1.58
CA ILE A 26 -36.12 -4.01 -0.48
C ILE A 26 -35.39 -3.74 0.85
N ARG A 27 -34.27 -4.40 1.13
CA ARG A 27 -33.47 -4.17 2.35
C ARG A 27 -32.94 -2.74 2.43
N TRP A 28 -32.41 -2.19 1.33
CA TRP A 28 -32.04 -0.77 1.27
C TRP A 28 -33.24 0.17 1.48
N ALA A 29 -34.40 -0.15 0.90
CA ALA A 29 -35.63 0.62 1.14
C ALA A 29 -36.12 0.53 2.60
N GLN A 30 -35.93 -0.61 3.26
CA GLN A 30 -36.27 -0.79 4.67
C GLN A 30 -35.41 0.10 5.59
N LEU A 31 -34.12 0.31 5.27
CA LEU A 31 -33.28 1.28 5.99
C LEU A 31 -33.87 2.70 5.99
N LYS A 32 -34.50 3.12 4.89
CA LYS A 32 -35.19 4.42 4.80
C LYS A 32 -36.46 4.47 5.65
N ARG A 33 -37.20 3.36 5.75
CA ARG A 33 -38.52 3.29 6.40
C ARG A 33 -38.44 3.05 7.91
N LYS A 34 -37.42 2.31 8.38
CA LYS A 34 -37.25 1.97 9.79
C LYS A 34 -36.78 3.21 10.57
N THR A 35 -37.36 3.43 11.76
CA THR A 35 -36.92 4.53 12.65
C THR A 35 -35.52 4.25 13.19
N LYS A 36 -34.71 5.29 13.44
CA LYS A 36 -33.31 5.17 13.89
C LYS A 36 -33.17 4.26 15.12
N GLU A 37 -34.02 4.46 16.12
CA GLU A 37 -34.07 3.66 17.36
C GLU A 37 -34.22 2.15 17.10
N LYS A 38 -34.95 1.75 16.05
CA LYS A 38 -35.23 0.34 15.72
C LYS A 38 -34.20 -0.27 14.77
N LYS A 39 -33.30 0.53 14.20
CA LYS A 39 -32.29 0.03 13.26
C LYS A 39 -31.23 -0.77 14.00
N LYS A 40 -30.96 -1.97 13.49
CA LYS A 40 -29.91 -2.86 13.97
C LYS A 40 -28.69 -2.78 13.06
N LEU A 41 -27.54 -2.45 13.64
CA LEU A 41 -26.28 -2.34 12.93
C LEU A 41 -25.30 -3.41 13.44
N ALA A 42 -24.78 -4.23 12.54
CA ALA A 42 -23.61 -5.04 12.85
C ALA A 42 -22.36 -4.26 12.41
N ILE A 43 -21.37 -4.15 13.29
CA ILE A 43 -20.04 -3.64 13.02
C ILE A 43 -19.08 -4.83 13.02
N THR A 44 -18.41 -5.07 11.91
CA THR A 44 -17.49 -6.19 11.75
C THR A 44 -16.05 -5.70 11.78
N VAL A 45 -15.27 -6.26 12.72
CA VAL A 45 -13.84 -6.00 12.91
C VAL A 45 -13.03 -7.19 12.42
N PHE A 46 -11.94 -6.94 11.70
CA PHE A 46 -11.07 -8.01 11.20
C PHE A 46 -9.98 -8.38 12.21
N SER A 47 -9.68 -9.68 12.31
CA SER A 47 -8.59 -10.24 13.12
C SER A 47 -7.61 -10.96 12.20
N PHE A 48 -6.92 -10.22 11.34
CA PHE A 48 -6.06 -10.80 10.31
C PHE A 48 -4.65 -10.19 10.37
N PRO A 49 -3.58 -10.99 10.54
CA PRO A 49 -3.54 -12.45 10.85
C PRO A 49 -4.34 -12.84 12.11
N PRO A 50 -4.75 -14.12 12.28
CA PRO A 50 -5.42 -14.59 13.49
C PRO A 50 -4.42 -14.67 14.64
N ASP A 51 -4.25 -13.52 15.27
CA ASP A 51 -3.76 -13.45 16.63
C ASP A 51 -4.69 -12.46 17.33
N LYS A 52 -4.94 -12.68 18.63
CA LYS A 52 -5.71 -11.73 19.45
C LYS A 52 -5.11 -10.33 19.33
N GLY A 53 -3.78 -10.21 19.20
CA GLY A 53 -3.00 -9.00 18.92
C GLY A 53 -3.38 -8.20 17.66
N ASN A 54 -4.05 -8.83 16.69
CA ASN A 54 -4.34 -8.27 15.36
C ASN A 54 -5.82 -7.96 15.15
N VAL A 55 -6.66 -8.14 16.17
CA VAL A 55 -8.05 -7.69 16.14
C VAL A 55 -8.07 -6.17 15.93
N GLY A 56 -8.82 -5.71 14.92
CA GLY A 56 -8.85 -4.30 14.54
C GLY A 56 -7.92 -3.93 13.38
N THR A 57 -7.57 -4.85 12.48
CA THR A 57 -6.62 -4.52 11.41
C THR A 57 -7.28 -3.71 10.28
N ALA A 58 -6.81 -2.49 10.08
CA ALA A 58 -7.17 -1.62 8.97
C ALA A 58 -6.00 -0.68 8.62
N ALA A 59 -5.80 -0.38 7.34
CA ALA A 59 -4.68 0.46 6.91
C ALA A 59 -4.75 1.86 7.55
N TYR A 60 -3.76 2.17 8.38
CA TYR A 60 -3.58 3.46 9.06
C TYR A 60 -4.82 3.96 9.82
N LEU A 61 -5.61 3.06 10.38
CA LEU A 61 -6.83 3.39 11.12
C LEU A 61 -6.74 2.85 12.54
N ASN A 62 -7.08 3.67 13.53
CA ASN A 62 -7.29 3.25 14.90
C ASN A 62 -8.74 2.74 14.98
N VAL A 63 -8.92 1.44 14.80
CA VAL A 63 -10.24 0.83 14.57
C VAL A 63 -11.14 0.99 15.78
N PHE A 64 -10.67 0.70 16.98
CA PHE A 64 -11.54 0.77 18.15
C PHE A 64 -11.89 2.21 18.55
N ASN A 65 -10.96 3.17 18.42
CA ASN A 65 -11.30 4.58 18.63
C ASN A 65 -12.29 5.07 17.56
N SER A 66 -12.13 4.61 16.32
CA SER A 66 -13.07 4.92 15.22
C SER A 66 -14.47 4.34 15.48
N ILE A 67 -14.55 3.10 15.97
CA ILE A 67 -15.82 2.49 16.38
C ILE A 67 -16.44 3.26 17.53
N TYR A 68 -15.66 3.65 18.54
CA TYR A 68 -16.14 4.45 19.65
C TYR A 68 -16.71 5.81 19.19
N SER A 69 -16.01 6.49 18.27
CA SER A 69 -16.49 7.72 17.62
C SER A 69 -17.82 7.51 16.90
N VAL A 70 -17.91 6.44 16.08
CA VAL A 70 -19.15 6.06 15.37
C VAL A 70 -20.30 5.78 16.35
N LEU A 71 -20.09 4.97 17.38
CA LEU A 71 -21.12 4.63 18.35
C LEU A 71 -21.60 5.86 19.13
N SER A 72 -20.67 6.74 19.50
CA SER A 72 -20.96 7.99 20.18
C SER A 72 -21.82 8.93 19.33
N ASP A 73 -21.51 9.05 18.03
CA ASP A 73 -22.30 9.87 17.09
C ASP A 73 -23.67 9.25 16.81
N LEU A 74 -23.75 7.93 16.61
CA LEU A 74 -25.03 7.22 16.40
C LEU A 74 -25.95 7.32 17.62
N LYS A 75 -25.41 7.22 18.84
CA LYS A 75 -26.18 7.42 20.08
C LYS A 75 -26.76 8.83 20.17
N LYS A 76 -25.98 9.86 19.81
CA LYS A 76 -26.44 11.26 19.74
C LYS A 76 -27.50 11.47 18.66
N ASP A 77 -27.40 10.74 17.55
CA ASP A 77 -28.34 10.80 16.42
C ASP A 77 -29.64 9.99 16.63
N GLY A 78 -29.78 9.31 17.78
CA GLY A 78 -31.02 8.62 18.19
C GLY A 78 -31.09 7.14 17.82
N TYR A 79 -29.96 6.49 17.52
CA TYR A 79 -29.89 5.02 17.47
C TYR A 79 -29.83 4.44 18.89
N ASN A 80 -30.38 3.24 19.08
CA ASN A 80 -30.27 2.54 20.37
C ASN A 80 -28.86 1.92 20.51
N VAL A 81 -28.01 2.60 21.29
CA VAL A 81 -26.67 2.15 21.69
C VAL A 81 -26.58 2.10 23.23
N GLU A 82 -27.34 1.19 23.82
CA GLU A 82 -27.34 0.93 25.27
C GLU A 82 -26.02 0.31 25.76
N GLY A 83 -25.55 0.74 26.93
CA GLY A 83 -24.37 0.16 27.56
C GLY A 83 -23.02 0.55 26.94
N LEU A 84 -22.97 1.54 26.05
CA LEU A 84 -21.71 2.08 25.53
C LEU A 84 -20.84 2.58 26.71
N PRO A 85 -19.60 2.08 26.88
CA PRO A 85 -18.68 2.55 27.91
C PRO A 85 -18.26 4.02 27.70
N ASP A 86 -17.61 4.61 28.70
CA ASP A 86 -17.21 6.03 28.68
C ASP A 86 -15.91 6.31 27.91
N THR A 87 -15.12 5.27 27.60
CA THR A 87 -13.83 5.41 26.90
C THR A 87 -13.63 4.32 25.81
N PRO A 88 -12.84 4.61 24.76
CA PRO A 88 -12.44 3.61 23.78
C PRO A 88 -11.71 2.41 24.40
N GLU A 89 -10.89 2.63 25.42
CA GLU A 89 -10.12 1.55 26.07
C GLU A 89 -11.04 0.53 26.74
N ALA A 90 -12.09 1.02 27.42
CA ALA A 90 -13.11 0.16 28.02
C ALA A 90 -13.94 -0.57 26.95
N LEU A 91 -14.16 0.04 25.78
CA LEU A 91 -14.81 -0.64 24.64
C LEU A 91 -13.98 -1.83 24.14
N ILE A 92 -12.66 -1.66 24.02
CA ILE A 92 -11.77 -2.76 23.62
C ILE A 92 -11.85 -3.89 24.65
N GLU A 93 -11.77 -3.54 25.94
CA GLU A 93 -11.78 -4.51 27.05
C GLU A 93 -13.06 -5.36 27.08
N GLU A 94 -14.21 -4.79 26.73
CA GLU A 94 -15.47 -5.56 26.67
C GLU A 94 -15.55 -6.53 25.47
N VAL A 95 -14.77 -6.29 24.42
CA VAL A 95 -14.68 -7.15 23.22
C VAL A 95 -13.54 -8.18 23.36
N ILE A 96 -12.41 -7.76 23.94
CA ILE A 96 -11.21 -8.53 24.20
C ILE A 96 -10.87 -8.39 25.69
N HIS A 97 -11.35 -9.35 26.49
CA HIS A 97 -11.09 -9.38 27.94
C HIS A 97 -9.60 -9.55 28.19
N ASP A 98 -9.07 -8.74 29.10
CA ASP A 98 -7.68 -8.69 29.55
C ASP A 98 -6.67 -8.66 28.38
N LYS A 99 -6.89 -7.75 27.42
CA LYS A 99 -6.08 -7.66 26.19
C LYS A 99 -4.58 -7.47 26.44
N GLU A 100 -4.24 -6.85 27.57
CA GLU A 100 -2.88 -6.54 28.04
C GLU A 100 -2.28 -7.69 28.86
N ALA A 101 -3.08 -8.73 29.13
CA ALA A 101 -2.74 -9.89 29.94
C ALA A 101 -2.20 -9.51 31.32
N GLN A 102 -2.85 -8.54 31.98
CA GLN A 102 -2.47 -8.07 33.31
C GLN A 102 -2.82 -9.09 34.40
N PHE A 103 -3.96 -9.77 34.30
CA PHE A 103 -4.45 -10.70 35.31
C PHE A 103 -4.73 -12.11 34.76
N ASN A 104 -5.18 -12.23 33.51
CA ASN A 104 -5.56 -13.46 32.81
C ASN A 104 -5.13 -13.40 31.33
N SER A 105 -5.15 -14.57 30.68
CA SER A 105 -4.99 -14.70 29.23
C SER A 105 -6.04 -13.88 28.46
N PRO A 106 -5.64 -13.13 27.41
CA PRO A 106 -6.58 -12.37 26.58
C PRO A 106 -7.67 -13.28 26.02
N ASN A 107 -8.96 -12.90 26.06
CA ASN A 107 -10.03 -13.74 25.52
C ASN A 107 -11.12 -12.92 24.81
N LEU A 108 -11.55 -13.37 23.65
CA LEU A 108 -12.63 -12.73 22.90
C LEU A 108 -13.97 -12.98 23.60
N ASN A 109 -14.82 -11.95 23.69
CA ASN A 109 -16.16 -12.10 24.22
C ASN A 109 -17.00 -13.02 23.31
N VAL A 110 -17.58 -14.08 23.87
CA VAL A 110 -18.52 -14.96 23.15
C VAL A 110 -19.91 -14.34 23.20
N ALA A 111 -20.35 -13.75 22.09
CA ALA A 111 -21.68 -13.17 21.97
C ALA A 111 -22.78 -14.23 21.78
N TYR A 112 -22.45 -15.33 21.10
CA TYR A 112 -23.42 -16.36 20.78
C TYR A 112 -22.74 -17.73 20.58
N ARG A 113 -23.44 -18.79 21.02
CA ARG A 113 -23.05 -20.19 20.80
C ARG A 113 -24.09 -20.84 19.88
N MET A 114 -23.73 -21.06 18.63
CA MET A 114 -24.61 -21.63 17.62
C MET A 114 -24.42 -23.15 17.59
N ASN A 115 -25.44 -23.90 18.02
CA ASN A 115 -25.38 -25.35 17.94
C ASN A 115 -25.42 -25.82 16.47
N VAL A 116 -24.87 -27.01 16.22
CA VAL A 116 -24.73 -27.57 14.85
C VAL A 116 -26.06 -27.68 14.10
N ARG A 117 -27.15 -28.04 14.78
CA ARG A 117 -28.46 -28.20 14.15
C ARG A 117 -29.02 -26.87 13.66
N GLU A 118 -28.89 -25.82 14.46
CA GLU A 118 -29.25 -24.45 14.07
C GLU A 118 -28.38 -23.96 12.91
N TYR A 119 -27.07 -24.18 12.98
CA TYR A 119 -26.14 -23.79 11.92
C TYR A 119 -26.48 -24.45 10.57
N GLN A 120 -26.71 -25.76 10.55
CA GLN A 120 -27.05 -26.50 9.32
C GLN A 120 -28.42 -26.07 8.75
N TYR A 121 -29.37 -25.71 9.62
CA TYR A 121 -30.68 -25.22 9.20
C TYR A 121 -30.60 -23.81 8.58
N LEU A 122 -29.83 -22.90 9.20
CA LEU A 122 -29.72 -21.51 8.77
C LEU A 122 -28.69 -21.28 7.67
N THR A 123 -27.78 -22.24 7.45
CA THR A 123 -26.66 -22.15 6.49
C THR A 123 -26.75 -23.26 5.43
N PRO A 124 -27.54 -23.09 4.36
CA PRO A 124 -27.77 -24.14 3.37
C PRO A 124 -26.50 -24.61 2.64
N TYR A 125 -25.45 -23.80 2.61
CA TYR A 125 -24.17 -24.11 1.99
C TYR A 125 -23.15 -24.75 2.96
N ALA A 126 -23.53 -25.05 4.21
CA ALA A 126 -22.63 -25.66 5.20
C ALA A 126 -21.99 -26.97 4.71
N SER A 127 -22.74 -27.79 3.98
CA SER A 127 -22.25 -29.06 3.43
C SER A 127 -21.13 -28.88 2.40
N LEU A 128 -21.09 -27.74 1.70
CA LEU A 128 -20.02 -27.41 0.75
C LEU A 128 -18.70 -27.08 1.45
N LEU A 129 -18.73 -26.85 2.76
CA LEU A 129 -17.55 -26.56 3.56
C LEU A 129 -16.94 -27.84 4.13
N GLU A 130 -17.70 -28.95 4.16
CA GLU A 130 -17.27 -30.19 4.82
C GLU A 130 -16.09 -30.88 4.14
N GLU A 131 -15.98 -30.76 2.81
CA GLU A 131 -14.83 -31.26 2.03
C GLU A 131 -13.50 -30.76 2.60
N ASN A 132 -13.54 -29.52 3.07
CA ASN A 132 -12.40 -28.72 3.44
C ASN A 132 -12.23 -28.60 4.95
N TRP A 133 -13.30 -28.71 5.74
CA TRP A 133 -13.27 -28.40 7.19
C TRP A 133 -13.84 -29.51 8.06
N GLY A 134 -14.23 -30.65 7.47
CA GLY A 134 -14.91 -31.72 8.17
C GLY A 134 -16.34 -31.34 8.56
N LYS A 135 -16.96 -32.08 9.48
CA LYS A 135 -18.33 -31.77 9.92
C LYS A 135 -18.35 -30.60 10.91
N PRO A 136 -19.43 -29.79 10.94
CA PRO A 136 -19.60 -28.79 12.00
C PRO A 136 -19.65 -29.44 13.40
N PRO A 137 -19.18 -28.77 14.46
CA PRO A 137 -18.75 -27.36 14.50
C PRO A 137 -17.33 -27.12 13.96
N GLY A 138 -16.59 -28.17 13.62
CA GLY A 138 -15.18 -28.06 13.23
C GLY A 138 -14.27 -27.67 14.40
N HIS A 139 -13.04 -27.27 14.08
CA HIS A 139 -11.99 -26.97 15.07
C HIS A 139 -11.77 -25.47 15.31
N LEU A 140 -12.17 -24.61 14.35
CA LEU A 140 -11.97 -23.16 14.41
C LEU A 140 -13.25 -22.47 14.90
N ASN A 141 -13.09 -21.58 15.89
CA ASN A 141 -14.19 -20.89 16.59
C ASN A 141 -15.22 -21.89 17.10
N SER A 142 -14.76 -22.86 17.88
CA SER A 142 -15.56 -23.98 18.38
C SER A 142 -15.23 -24.22 19.85
N ASP A 143 -16.22 -24.59 20.65
CA ASP A 143 -16.01 -25.12 22.00
C ASP A 143 -16.05 -26.67 22.02
N GLY A 144 -16.03 -27.30 20.85
CA GLY A 144 -16.18 -28.73 20.65
C GLY A 144 -17.61 -29.17 20.34
N GLU A 145 -18.62 -28.41 20.78
CA GLU A 145 -20.05 -28.73 20.59
C GLU A 145 -20.77 -27.69 19.70
N ASN A 146 -20.36 -26.42 19.81
CA ASN A 146 -21.00 -25.27 19.21
C ASN A 146 -20.01 -24.44 18.40
N LEU A 147 -20.54 -23.73 17.40
CA LEU A 147 -19.84 -22.65 16.71
C LEU A 147 -19.93 -21.36 17.53
N LEU A 148 -18.78 -20.73 17.77
CA LEU A 148 -18.65 -19.53 18.59
C LEU A 148 -18.67 -18.28 17.71
N VAL A 149 -19.57 -17.36 18.02
CA VAL A 149 -19.60 -16.01 17.44
C VAL A 149 -19.03 -15.04 18.45
N TYR A 150 -17.89 -14.44 18.12
CA TYR A 150 -17.21 -13.48 18.97
C TYR A 150 -17.71 -12.06 18.72
N GLY A 151 -17.88 -11.29 19.80
CA GLY A 151 -18.35 -9.91 19.74
C GLY A 151 -19.07 -9.47 21.00
N LYS A 152 -19.63 -8.26 20.97
CA LYS A 152 -20.39 -7.65 22.06
C LYS A 152 -21.55 -6.85 21.51
N GLN A 153 -22.71 -6.92 22.19
CA GLN A 153 -23.92 -6.19 21.81
C GLN A 153 -24.16 -4.99 22.74
N TYR A 154 -24.51 -3.85 22.13
CA TYR A 154 -24.84 -2.56 22.73
C TYR A 154 -26.21 -2.09 22.22
N GLY A 155 -27.29 -2.50 22.89
CA GLY A 155 -28.66 -2.26 22.42
C GLY A 155 -28.91 -2.87 21.04
N ASN A 156 -29.12 -2.03 20.02
CA ASN A 156 -29.31 -2.46 18.63
C ASN A 156 -28.02 -2.45 17.80
N VAL A 157 -26.85 -2.23 18.40
CA VAL A 157 -25.57 -2.35 17.71
C VAL A 157 -24.82 -3.58 18.19
N PHE A 158 -24.23 -4.35 17.26
CA PHE A 158 -23.40 -5.51 17.57
C PHE A 158 -22.00 -5.27 17.00
N ILE A 159 -20.96 -5.28 17.83
CA ILE A 159 -19.57 -5.33 17.37
C ILE A 159 -19.16 -6.79 17.34
N GLY A 160 -18.86 -7.32 16.16
CA GLY A 160 -18.42 -8.70 15.99
C GLY A 160 -17.00 -8.79 15.44
N VAL A 161 -16.24 -9.78 15.91
CA VAL A 161 -14.91 -10.09 15.40
C VAL A 161 -15.05 -11.14 14.31
N GLN A 162 -14.67 -10.78 13.08
CA GLN A 162 -14.69 -11.69 11.94
C GLN A 162 -13.63 -12.78 12.15
N PRO A 163 -13.99 -14.07 11.96
CA PRO A 163 -13.02 -15.15 11.94
C PRO A 163 -12.08 -15.03 10.74
N THR A 164 -10.95 -15.75 10.76
CA THR A 164 -9.97 -15.71 9.66
C THR A 164 -10.31 -16.62 8.50
N PHE A 165 -9.50 -16.59 7.45
CA PHE A 165 -9.67 -17.48 6.29
C PHE A 165 -9.49 -18.97 6.66
N GLY A 166 -8.80 -19.29 7.77
CA GLY A 166 -8.54 -20.65 8.24
C GLY A 166 -7.29 -21.31 7.66
N TYR A 167 -6.39 -20.58 6.98
CA TYR A 167 -5.20 -21.20 6.37
C TYR A 167 -4.21 -21.79 7.38
N GLU A 168 -4.27 -21.42 8.67
CA GLU A 168 -3.26 -21.74 9.68
C GLU A 168 -3.23 -23.20 10.18
N GLY A 169 -4.03 -24.12 9.64
CA GLY A 169 -4.12 -25.50 10.15
C GLY A 169 -3.31 -26.55 9.39
N ASP A 170 -3.05 -26.34 8.09
CA ASP A 170 -2.43 -27.35 7.23
C ASP A 170 -1.49 -26.71 6.18
N PRO A 171 -0.16 -26.73 6.40
CA PRO A 171 0.83 -26.20 5.48
C PRO A 171 0.77 -26.85 4.08
N MET A 172 0.39 -28.12 3.98
CA MET A 172 0.24 -28.80 2.70
C MET A 172 -0.91 -28.20 1.89
N ARG A 173 -1.93 -27.69 2.57
CA ARG A 173 -3.07 -27.07 1.90
C ARG A 173 -2.75 -25.71 1.30
N LEU A 174 -1.88 -24.92 1.94
CA LEU A 174 -1.34 -23.68 1.37
C LEU A 174 -0.54 -23.94 0.08
N LEU A 175 0.15 -25.09 0.00
CA LEU A 175 0.95 -25.52 -1.14
C LEU A 175 0.10 -26.04 -2.32
N PHE A 176 -0.95 -26.83 -2.05
CA PHE A 176 -1.66 -27.59 -3.09
C PHE A 176 -3.10 -27.13 -3.37
N SER A 177 -3.75 -26.38 -2.47
CA SER A 177 -5.15 -26.00 -2.71
C SER A 177 -5.26 -24.93 -3.80
N LYS A 178 -5.84 -25.34 -4.95
CA LYS A 178 -6.19 -24.43 -6.05
C LYS A 178 -7.50 -23.67 -5.76
N SER A 179 -8.28 -24.10 -4.77
CA SER A 179 -9.55 -23.49 -4.35
C SER A 179 -9.69 -23.48 -2.83
N ALA A 180 -9.78 -22.28 -2.23
CA ALA A 180 -10.07 -22.12 -0.81
C ALA A 180 -11.60 -22.08 -0.54
N SER A 181 -12.02 -22.36 0.69
CA SER A 181 -13.41 -22.13 1.14
C SER A 181 -13.38 -21.58 2.57
N PRO A 182 -14.39 -20.79 2.99
CA PRO A 182 -14.47 -20.35 4.38
C PRO A 182 -14.67 -21.55 5.32
N HIS A 183 -14.13 -21.46 6.54
CA HIS A 183 -14.40 -22.45 7.58
C HIS A 183 -15.79 -22.25 8.21
N HIS A 184 -16.27 -23.24 8.99
CA HIS A 184 -17.62 -23.19 9.57
C HIS A 184 -17.85 -21.98 10.48
N GLY A 185 -16.88 -21.63 11.34
CA GLY A 185 -16.93 -20.43 12.19
C GLY A 185 -17.15 -19.14 11.40
N PHE A 186 -16.45 -18.98 10.27
CA PHE A 186 -16.62 -17.85 9.36
C PHE A 186 -18.06 -17.75 8.81
N ALA A 187 -18.61 -18.87 8.35
CA ALA A 187 -19.97 -18.92 7.86
C ALA A 187 -21.00 -18.71 8.99
N ALA A 188 -20.74 -19.22 10.19
CA ALA A 188 -21.59 -19.05 11.36
C ALA A 188 -21.68 -17.59 11.81
N TYR A 189 -20.59 -16.83 11.74
CA TYR A 189 -20.57 -15.39 12.01
C TYR A 189 -21.60 -14.64 11.14
N TYR A 190 -21.52 -14.79 9.81
CA TYR A 190 -22.43 -14.10 8.90
C TYR A 190 -23.87 -14.64 9.00
N THR A 191 -24.03 -15.93 9.29
CA THR A 191 -25.35 -16.52 9.57
C THR A 191 -25.99 -15.91 10.80
N PHE A 192 -25.22 -15.69 11.86
CA PHE A 192 -25.68 -14.99 13.06
C PHE A 192 -26.09 -13.55 12.72
N VAL A 193 -25.23 -12.80 12.03
CA VAL A 193 -25.50 -11.40 11.66
C VAL A 193 -26.80 -11.27 10.84
N GLU A 194 -27.01 -12.12 9.83
CA GLU A 194 -28.18 -12.05 8.95
C GLU A 194 -29.46 -12.63 9.58
N LYS A 195 -29.37 -13.81 10.19
CA LYS A 195 -30.56 -14.60 10.53
C LYS A 195 -30.96 -14.50 12.00
N ILE A 196 -30.00 -14.33 12.90
CA ILE A 196 -30.22 -14.37 14.36
C ILE A 196 -30.25 -12.95 14.93
N PHE A 197 -29.17 -12.18 14.78
CA PHE A 197 -29.13 -10.77 15.16
C PHE A 197 -30.10 -9.94 14.30
N GLN A 198 -30.25 -10.32 13.03
CA GLN A 198 -31.11 -9.68 12.03
C GLN A 198 -30.70 -8.22 11.80
N ALA A 199 -29.43 -8.02 11.46
CA ALA A 199 -28.90 -6.71 11.09
C ALA A 199 -29.70 -6.11 9.93
N ASP A 200 -30.02 -4.81 10.03
CA ASP A 200 -30.56 -4.05 8.90
C ASP A 200 -29.45 -3.57 7.96
N ALA A 201 -28.24 -3.38 8.50
CA ALA A 201 -27.02 -3.06 7.77
C ALA A 201 -25.79 -3.66 8.48
N VAL A 202 -24.72 -3.88 7.73
CA VAL A 202 -23.41 -4.24 8.26
C VAL A 202 -22.38 -3.20 7.85
N LEU A 203 -21.55 -2.77 8.80
CA LEU A 203 -20.43 -1.87 8.62
C LEU A 203 -19.14 -2.64 8.85
N HIS A 204 -18.31 -2.75 7.83
CA HIS A 204 -16.95 -3.28 7.94
C HIS A 204 -15.94 -2.14 8.09
N PHE A 205 -14.97 -2.35 8.99
CA PHE A 205 -13.80 -1.49 9.14
C PHE A 205 -12.59 -2.19 8.56
N GLY A 206 -11.99 -1.62 7.51
CA GLY A 206 -10.67 -2.04 7.05
C GLY A 206 -10.58 -2.37 5.57
N THR A 207 -9.34 -2.39 5.10
CA THR A 207 -8.97 -2.50 3.68
C THR A 207 -8.84 -3.93 3.17
N HIS A 208 -8.66 -4.90 4.07
CA HIS A 208 -8.35 -6.29 3.73
C HIS A 208 -9.41 -7.26 4.28
N GLY A 209 -10.68 -6.96 4.03
CA GLY A 209 -11.76 -7.85 4.44
C GLY A 209 -11.63 -9.20 3.76
N SER A 210 -11.68 -10.27 4.52
CA SER A 210 -11.54 -11.62 3.94
C SER A 210 -12.71 -11.97 3.00
N LEU A 211 -13.89 -11.43 3.29
CA LEU A 211 -15.16 -11.67 2.59
C LEU A 211 -15.05 -11.45 1.08
N GLU A 212 -14.51 -10.32 0.64
CA GLU A 212 -14.44 -9.98 -0.78
C GLU A 212 -13.43 -10.81 -1.55
N PHE A 213 -12.35 -11.29 -0.91
CA PHE A 213 -11.33 -12.12 -1.55
C PHE A 213 -11.64 -13.62 -1.48
N MET A 214 -12.74 -14.03 -0.84
CA MET A 214 -13.19 -15.42 -0.85
C MET A 214 -13.44 -15.92 -2.29
N PRO A 215 -13.16 -17.20 -2.60
CA PRO A 215 -13.26 -17.71 -3.96
C PRO A 215 -14.62 -17.51 -4.64
N GLY A 216 -14.55 -17.18 -5.92
CA GLY A 216 -15.70 -16.80 -6.74
C GLY A 216 -15.31 -15.93 -7.94
N LYS A 217 -16.29 -15.62 -8.79
CA LYS A 217 -16.11 -14.81 -10.01
C LYS A 217 -15.59 -13.41 -9.72
N GLN A 218 -14.82 -12.83 -10.65
CA GLN A 218 -14.28 -11.46 -10.56
C GLN A 218 -15.35 -10.35 -10.37
N VAL A 219 -16.51 -10.49 -11.01
CA VAL A 219 -17.64 -9.55 -10.95
C VAL A 219 -18.93 -10.29 -11.28
N GLY A 220 -20.07 -9.80 -10.78
CA GLY A 220 -21.37 -10.39 -11.06
C GLY A 220 -21.50 -11.79 -10.46
N MET A 221 -21.45 -11.86 -9.13
CA MET A 221 -21.45 -13.13 -8.38
C MET A 221 -22.60 -14.06 -8.77
N SER A 222 -22.33 -15.37 -8.70
CA SER A 222 -23.32 -16.45 -8.77
C SER A 222 -23.61 -17.03 -7.39
N ASP A 223 -24.61 -17.92 -7.32
CA ASP A 223 -24.94 -18.71 -6.13
C ASP A 223 -23.81 -19.64 -5.66
N THR A 224 -22.84 -19.92 -6.52
CA THR A 224 -21.62 -20.66 -6.18
C THR A 224 -20.48 -19.77 -5.65
N CYS A 225 -20.65 -18.45 -5.60
CA CYS A 225 -19.64 -17.54 -5.06
C CYS A 225 -19.82 -17.41 -3.55
N TYR A 226 -18.76 -17.69 -2.77
CA TYR A 226 -18.81 -17.53 -1.32
C TYR A 226 -19.13 -16.10 -0.86
N PRO A 227 -18.56 -15.02 -1.45
CA PRO A 227 -18.93 -13.65 -1.05
C PRO A 227 -20.44 -13.38 -1.12
N ASP A 228 -21.15 -13.96 -2.11
CA ASP A 228 -22.60 -13.80 -2.27
C ASP A 228 -23.40 -14.58 -1.23
N SER A 229 -22.94 -15.78 -0.91
CA SER A 229 -23.59 -16.68 0.07
C SER A 229 -23.39 -16.20 1.50
N LEU A 230 -22.20 -15.69 1.81
CA LEU A 230 -21.82 -15.23 3.15
C LEU A 230 -22.55 -13.95 3.54
N ILE A 231 -22.40 -12.86 2.76
CA ILE A 231 -23.00 -11.57 3.12
C ILE A 231 -24.53 -11.56 2.98
N GLY A 232 -25.07 -12.49 2.19
CA GLY A 232 -26.50 -12.60 1.94
C GLY A 232 -27.07 -11.31 1.36
N ASN A 233 -28.20 -10.85 1.91
CA ASN A 233 -28.93 -9.71 1.36
C ASN A 233 -28.78 -8.40 2.14
N ILE A 234 -27.86 -8.37 3.11
CA ILE A 234 -27.70 -7.23 4.00
C ILE A 234 -27.04 -6.07 3.24
N PRO A 235 -27.53 -4.82 3.36
CA PRO A 235 -26.81 -3.61 3.00
C PRO A 235 -25.42 -3.60 3.62
N ASN A 236 -24.41 -3.70 2.77
CA ASN A 236 -23.01 -3.80 3.18
C ASN A 236 -22.33 -2.44 3.00
N ILE A 237 -21.83 -1.87 4.09
CA ILE A 237 -21.15 -0.57 4.13
C ILE A 237 -19.73 -0.82 4.61
N TYR A 238 -18.76 -0.10 4.05
CA TYR A 238 -17.36 -0.12 4.48
C TYR A 238 -16.88 1.30 4.75
N TYR A 239 -16.00 1.44 5.73
CA TYR A 239 -14.99 2.49 5.72
C TYR A 239 -13.74 1.97 5.01
N TYR A 240 -13.31 2.67 3.96
CA TYR A 240 -12.12 2.36 3.16
C TYR A 240 -11.19 3.57 3.09
N ALA A 241 -9.88 3.37 3.10
CA ALA A 241 -8.93 4.48 2.92
C ALA A 241 -9.13 5.11 1.54
N ALA A 242 -9.18 6.44 1.47
CA ALA A 242 -9.34 7.17 0.20
C ALA A 242 -8.25 6.82 -0.82
N ASN A 243 -7.06 6.46 -0.33
CA ASN A 243 -5.90 6.08 -1.11
C ASN A 243 -5.92 4.63 -1.61
N ASN A 244 -6.94 3.82 -1.32
CA ASN A 244 -7.01 2.41 -1.77
C ASN A 244 -8.25 2.14 -2.64
N PRO A 245 -8.36 2.78 -3.82
CA PRO A 245 -9.51 2.60 -4.71
C PRO A 245 -9.60 1.19 -5.31
N SER A 246 -8.47 0.48 -5.41
CA SER A 246 -8.41 -0.81 -6.08
C SER A 246 -9.14 -1.89 -5.29
N GLU A 247 -8.83 -2.04 -4.00
CA GLU A 247 -9.49 -3.02 -3.11
C GLU A 247 -10.92 -2.59 -2.78
N ALA A 248 -11.18 -1.29 -2.60
CA ALA A 248 -12.55 -0.79 -2.48
C ALA A 248 -13.43 -1.20 -3.68
N THR A 249 -12.86 -1.20 -4.89
CA THR A 249 -13.57 -1.66 -6.09
C THR A 249 -13.80 -3.18 -6.09
N VAL A 250 -12.89 -3.97 -5.50
CA VAL A 250 -13.11 -5.42 -5.29
C VAL A 250 -14.29 -5.66 -4.34
N ALA A 251 -14.33 -4.96 -3.20
CA ALA A 251 -15.45 -5.02 -2.25
C ALA A 251 -16.78 -4.63 -2.92
N LYS A 252 -16.81 -3.56 -3.72
CA LYS A 252 -18.00 -3.20 -4.51
C LYS A 252 -18.51 -4.32 -5.41
N ARG A 253 -17.59 -4.96 -6.13
CA ARG A 253 -17.90 -5.95 -7.17
C ARG A 253 -18.26 -7.32 -6.58
N ARG A 254 -17.67 -7.69 -5.44
CA ARG A 254 -17.74 -9.04 -4.87
C ARG A 254 -18.60 -9.13 -3.62
N SER A 255 -18.65 -8.11 -2.77
CA SER A 255 -19.42 -8.10 -1.51
C SER A 255 -20.57 -7.06 -1.48
N TYR A 256 -20.84 -6.39 -2.60
CA TYR A 256 -21.92 -5.40 -2.75
C TYR A 256 -21.76 -4.14 -1.89
N ALA A 257 -20.52 -3.79 -1.57
CA ALA A 257 -20.21 -2.73 -0.63
C ALA A 257 -20.53 -1.31 -1.15
N ASN A 258 -21.05 -0.47 -0.25
CA ASN A 258 -20.93 0.98 -0.30
C ASN A 258 -19.65 1.38 0.47
N THR A 259 -18.67 1.98 -0.20
CA THR A 259 -17.31 2.15 0.33
C THR A 259 -17.03 3.62 0.63
N ILE A 260 -17.36 4.04 1.84
CA ILE A 260 -17.21 5.41 2.33
C ILE A 260 -15.73 5.66 2.61
N SER A 261 -15.15 6.69 2.01
CA SER A 261 -13.74 7.02 2.20
C SER A 261 -13.45 7.64 3.56
N TYR A 262 -12.31 7.28 4.13
CA TYR A 262 -11.67 8.02 5.21
C TYR A 262 -10.29 8.51 4.80
N LEU A 263 -9.78 9.54 5.48
CA LEU A 263 -8.45 10.09 5.21
C LEU A 263 -7.39 9.26 5.93
N THR A 264 -6.23 9.06 5.29
CA THR A 264 -5.05 8.62 6.03
C THR A 264 -4.59 9.71 7.02
N PRO A 265 -3.86 9.35 8.08
CA PRO A 265 -3.33 10.31 9.03
C PRO A 265 -2.56 11.42 8.31
N PRO A 266 -2.60 12.68 8.80
CA PRO A 266 -1.85 13.76 8.20
C PRO A 266 -0.38 13.36 8.12
N ALA A 267 0.16 13.40 6.91
CA ALA A 267 1.52 12.98 6.67
C ALA A 267 2.50 14.03 7.19
N GLU A 268 3.63 13.58 7.72
CA GLU A 268 4.71 14.41 8.22
C GLU A 268 6.00 14.12 7.47
N ASN A 269 6.89 15.11 7.39
CA ASN A 269 8.26 14.82 6.99
C ASN A 269 8.92 13.93 8.07
N ALA A 270 9.59 12.86 7.64
CA ALA A 270 10.20 11.86 8.51
C ALA A 270 11.26 12.48 9.44
N GLY A 271 11.96 13.52 8.98
CA GLY A 271 12.98 14.21 9.76
C GLY A 271 14.28 13.41 9.89
N LEU A 272 15.18 13.89 10.75
CA LEU A 272 16.47 13.27 11.04
C LEU A 272 16.62 13.03 12.54
N TYR A 273 17.32 11.98 12.92
CA TYR A 273 17.51 11.56 14.31
C TYR A 273 18.92 10.97 14.52
N LYS A 274 19.35 10.91 15.79
CA LYS A 274 20.62 10.32 16.23
C LYS A 274 21.80 10.72 15.29
N GLY A 275 22.54 9.74 14.76
CA GLY A 275 23.69 9.95 13.88
C GLY A 275 23.36 10.69 12.57
N LEU A 276 22.16 10.51 12.00
CA LEU A 276 21.75 11.19 10.77
C LEU A 276 21.61 12.71 10.99
N LYS A 277 21.15 13.13 12.17
CA LYS A 277 21.10 14.55 12.55
C LYS A 277 22.50 15.12 12.73
N GLN A 278 23.38 14.41 13.42
CA GLN A 278 24.79 14.79 13.58
C GLN A 278 25.48 14.95 12.22
N LEU A 279 25.23 14.02 11.29
CA LEU A 279 25.76 14.08 9.94
C LEU A 279 25.27 15.33 9.17
N SER A 280 24.00 15.69 9.31
CA SER A 280 23.46 16.93 8.74
C SER A 280 24.13 18.20 9.29
N GLU A 281 24.48 18.22 10.57
CA GLU A 281 25.19 19.33 11.22
C GLU A 281 26.64 19.45 10.73
N LEU A 282 27.32 18.31 10.51
CA LEU A 282 28.64 18.26 9.90
C LEU A 282 28.63 18.78 8.46
N ILE A 283 27.64 18.37 7.65
CA ILE A 283 27.45 18.85 6.28
C ILE A 283 27.18 20.36 6.26
N SER A 284 26.36 20.87 7.18
CA SER A 284 26.10 22.31 7.30
C SER A 284 27.39 23.08 7.62
N SER A 285 28.25 22.51 8.46
CA SER A 285 29.54 23.08 8.84
C SER A 285 30.57 23.05 7.69
N TYR A 286 30.43 22.14 6.73
CA TYR A 286 31.31 22.09 5.56
C TYR A 286 31.30 23.40 4.78
N GLN A 287 30.14 24.04 4.62
CA GLN A 287 30.01 25.25 3.80
C GLN A 287 30.84 26.44 4.33
N SER A 288 31.00 26.55 5.65
CA SER A 288 31.83 27.59 6.28
C SER A 288 33.31 27.21 6.36
N LEU A 289 33.62 25.91 6.35
CA LEU A 289 34.98 25.38 6.54
C LEU A 289 35.69 24.99 5.24
N LYS A 290 34.99 24.79 4.12
CA LYS A 290 35.54 24.26 2.87
C LYS A 290 36.69 25.11 2.30
N ASP A 291 36.59 26.44 2.43
CA ASP A 291 37.58 27.40 1.94
C ASP A 291 38.68 27.70 2.98
N THR A 292 38.62 27.05 4.14
CA THR A 292 39.63 27.15 5.19
C THR A 292 40.59 25.95 5.12
N GLY A 293 41.73 26.03 5.82
CA GLY A 293 42.65 24.88 5.96
C GLY A 293 42.04 23.64 6.64
N ARG A 294 40.78 23.70 7.10
CA ARG A 294 40.08 22.60 7.80
C ARG A 294 39.12 21.80 6.89
N GLY A 295 38.97 22.18 5.62
CA GLY A 295 38.04 21.52 4.69
C GLY A 295 38.25 20.01 4.51
N ALA A 296 39.50 19.54 4.57
CA ALA A 296 39.80 18.10 4.50
C ALA A 296 39.32 17.33 5.74
N GLN A 297 39.58 17.90 6.92
CA GLN A 297 39.28 17.25 8.19
C GLN A 297 37.76 17.05 8.38
N ILE A 298 36.96 18.06 8.04
CA ILE A 298 35.49 17.96 8.13
C ILE A 298 34.93 16.91 7.16
N VAL A 299 35.50 16.76 5.96
CA VAL A 299 35.08 15.73 5.00
C VAL A 299 35.39 14.34 5.53
N SER A 300 36.55 14.15 6.18
CA SER A 300 36.86 12.89 6.87
C SER A 300 35.84 12.57 7.97
N SER A 301 35.42 13.57 8.75
CA SER A 301 34.37 13.38 9.77
C SER A 301 33.01 13.06 9.16
N ILE A 302 32.65 13.69 8.04
CA ILE A 302 31.43 13.39 7.29
C ILE A 302 31.46 11.94 6.78
N ILE A 303 32.56 11.49 6.18
CA ILE A 303 32.71 10.12 5.67
C ILE A 303 32.59 9.11 6.82
N SER A 304 33.31 9.33 7.92
CA SER A 304 33.28 8.42 9.07
C SER A 304 31.89 8.32 9.69
N THR A 305 31.22 9.47 9.89
CA THR A 305 29.84 9.50 10.42
C THR A 305 28.84 8.88 9.43
N ALA A 306 29.03 9.07 8.12
CA ALA A 306 28.20 8.46 7.09
C ALA A 306 28.34 6.93 7.07
N LYS A 307 29.57 6.40 7.21
CA LYS A 307 29.83 4.95 7.39
C LYS A 307 29.16 4.41 8.66
N GLN A 308 29.25 5.13 9.78
CA GLN A 308 28.54 4.76 11.02
C GLN A 308 27.02 4.73 10.85
N CYS A 309 26.46 5.57 9.99
CA CYS A 309 25.04 5.57 9.64
C CYS A 309 24.66 4.59 8.52
N ASN A 310 25.59 3.72 8.09
CA ASN A 310 25.42 2.78 6.98
C ASN A 310 25.07 3.43 5.62
N LEU A 311 25.45 4.70 5.40
CA LEU A 311 25.19 5.42 4.14
C LEU A 311 26.23 5.10 3.05
N ASP A 312 27.31 4.41 3.38
CA ASP A 312 28.27 3.84 2.44
C ASP A 312 27.64 2.79 1.51
N LYS A 313 26.51 2.19 1.92
CA LYS A 313 25.71 1.29 1.08
C LYS A 313 24.83 2.01 0.05
N ASP A 314 24.57 3.30 0.26
CA ASP A 314 23.73 4.15 -0.60
C ASP A 314 24.56 5.11 -1.45
N VAL A 315 25.75 5.46 -0.98
CA VAL A 315 26.70 6.37 -1.62
C VAL A 315 28.07 5.71 -1.61
N PRO A 316 28.76 5.54 -2.75
CA PRO A 316 30.14 5.08 -2.74
C PRO A 316 31.03 6.07 -1.98
N LEU A 317 31.55 5.64 -0.82
CA LEU A 317 32.44 6.44 0.02
C LEU A 317 33.88 5.92 -0.07
N PRO A 318 34.89 6.82 -0.12
CA PRO A 318 36.29 6.43 -0.14
C PRO A 318 36.75 5.87 1.21
N GLU A 319 37.98 5.36 1.24
CA GLU A 319 38.59 4.88 2.48
C GLU A 319 38.93 6.02 3.44
N GLU A 320 38.90 5.74 4.74
CA GLU A 320 39.21 6.75 5.74
C GLU A 320 40.68 7.18 5.63
N GLY A 321 40.94 8.49 5.54
CA GLY A 321 42.28 9.06 5.42
C GLY A 321 42.80 9.25 3.99
N GLU A 322 42.02 8.91 2.97
CA GLU A 322 42.37 9.16 1.57
C GLU A 322 42.40 10.68 1.25
N GLU A 323 43.47 11.15 0.61
CA GLU A 323 43.60 12.56 0.20
C GLU A 323 42.79 12.86 -1.05
N LEU A 324 41.65 13.51 -0.87
CA LEU A 324 40.74 13.86 -1.96
C LEU A 324 41.02 15.27 -2.50
N PRO A 325 40.99 15.49 -3.83
CA PRO A 325 40.94 16.83 -4.43
C PRO A 325 39.69 17.62 -4.00
N PRO A 326 39.74 18.98 -3.97
CA PRO A 326 38.60 19.80 -3.52
C PRO A 326 37.28 19.53 -4.26
N LYS A 327 37.31 19.30 -5.58
CA LYS A 327 36.11 19.00 -6.37
C LYS A 327 35.47 17.65 -6.00
N GLU A 328 36.28 16.66 -5.67
CA GLU A 328 35.80 15.34 -5.26
C GLU A 328 35.23 15.37 -3.85
N ARG A 329 35.80 16.20 -2.95
CA ARG A 329 35.23 16.47 -1.63
C ARG A 329 33.82 17.04 -1.74
N ASP A 330 33.63 18.07 -2.57
CA ASP A 330 32.31 18.67 -2.81
C ASP A 330 31.31 17.63 -3.34
N LEU A 331 31.74 16.77 -4.26
CA LEU A 331 30.90 15.74 -4.84
C LEU A 331 30.47 14.69 -3.80
N ILE A 332 31.39 14.24 -2.93
CA ILE A 332 31.07 13.28 -1.86
C ILE A 332 30.10 13.91 -0.87
N VAL A 333 30.38 15.13 -0.39
CA VAL A 333 29.47 15.84 0.52
C VAL A 333 28.10 16.02 -0.12
N GLY A 334 28.05 16.42 -1.40
CA GLY A 334 26.80 16.58 -2.12
C GLY A 334 26.00 15.28 -2.25
N LYS A 335 26.65 14.14 -2.56
CA LYS A 335 25.96 12.83 -2.62
C LYS A 335 25.40 12.40 -1.27
N VAL A 336 26.18 12.51 -0.19
CA VAL A 336 25.72 12.19 1.17
C VAL A 336 24.58 13.12 1.57
N TYR A 337 24.69 14.40 1.24
CA TYR A 337 23.67 15.39 1.57
C TYR A 337 22.35 15.15 0.84
N ALA A 338 22.40 14.79 -0.45
CA ALA A 338 21.21 14.42 -1.21
C ALA A 338 20.46 13.24 -0.55
N LYS A 339 21.19 12.23 -0.07
CA LYS A 339 20.60 11.10 0.68
C LYS A 339 20.02 11.50 2.04
N ILE A 340 20.66 12.40 2.76
CA ILE A 340 20.12 12.94 4.01
C ILE A 340 18.83 13.72 3.76
N MET A 341 18.77 14.53 2.72
CA MET A 341 17.55 15.27 2.34
C MET A 341 16.44 14.34 1.87
N GLU A 342 16.76 13.25 1.16
CA GLU A 342 15.81 12.21 0.80
C GLU A 342 15.14 11.58 2.03
N ILE A 343 15.92 11.25 3.07
CA ILE A 343 15.40 10.72 4.34
C ILE A 343 14.56 11.78 5.07
N GLU A 344 15.09 13.00 5.25
CA GLU A 344 14.43 14.07 6.00
C GLU A 344 13.06 14.42 5.42
N SER A 345 13.02 14.56 4.09
CA SER A 345 11.87 15.14 3.39
C SER A 345 10.81 14.12 3.02
N ARG A 346 11.06 12.81 3.17
CA ARG A 346 10.08 11.77 2.90
C ARG A 346 8.80 12.04 3.69
N LEU A 347 7.70 12.20 2.97
CA LEU A 347 6.39 12.50 3.54
C LEU A 347 5.66 11.19 3.86
N LEU A 348 5.29 10.95 5.11
CA LEU A 348 4.61 9.72 5.52
C LEU A 348 3.75 9.92 6.77
N PRO A 349 2.68 9.13 6.97
CA PRO A 349 1.87 9.19 8.19
C PRO A 349 2.63 8.63 9.39
N CYS A 350 2.67 9.41 10.48
CA CYS A 350 3.30 9.07 11.76
C CYS A 350 2.25 8.86 12.86
N GLY A 351 1.18 8.11 12.56
CA GLY A 351 0.11 7.79 13.51
C GLY A 351 -1.02 7.02 12.85
N LEU A 352 -2.16 6.93 13.53
CA LEU A 352 -3.38 6.27 13.02
C LEU A 352 -4.54 7.27 12.97
N HIS A 353 -5.42 7.11 11.97
CA HIS A 353 -6.60 7.96 11.78
C HIS A 353 -7.73 7.51 12.69
N VAL A 354 -8.57 8.46 13.12
CA VAL A 354 -9.82 8.19 13.82
C VAL A 354 -10.97 8.74 12.98
N ILE A 355 -11.94 7.89 12.65
CA ILE A 355 -13.11 8.31 11.85
C ILE A 355 -13.82 9.51 12.51
N GLY A 356 -14.02 10.57 11.73
CA GLY A 356 -14.65 11.81 12.20
C GLY A 356 -13.70 12.80 12.90
N GLU A 357 -12.39 12.54 12.88
CA GLU A 357 -11.37 13.47 13.38
C GLU A 357 -10.49 13.95 12.21
N PRO A 358 -10.90 15.00 11.47
CA PRO A 358 -10.08 15.54 10.38
C PRO A 358 -8.78 16.17 10.93
N PRO A 359 -7.72 16.27 10.10
CA PRO A 359 -6.51 16.96 10.51
C PRO A 359 -6.80 18.44 10.75
N SER A 360 -6.08 19.03 11.70
CA SER A 360 -6.03 20.48 11.85
C SER A 360 -5.36 21.12 10.63
N ALA A 361 -5.64 22.40 10.41
CA ALA A 361 -5.05 23.12 9.28
C ALA A 361 -3.51 23.14 9.31
N ILE A 362 -2.90 23.17 10.50
CA ILE A 362 -1.43 23.14 10.63
C ILE A 362 -0.85 21.77 10.29
N GLU A 363 -1.55 20.68 10.64
CA GLU A 363 -1.16 19.31 10.27
C GLU A 363 -1.29 19.08 8.76
N ALA A 364 -2.16 19.82 8.06
CA ALA A 364 -2.31 19.77 6.61
C ALA A 364 -1.15 20.43 5.82
N VAL A 365 -0.26 21.19 6.47
CA VAL A 365 0.82 21.95 5.80
C VAL A 365 1.69 21.04 4.96
N ALA A 366 2.16 19.92 5.51
CA ALA A 366 3.10 19.04 4.81
C ALA A 366 2.46 18.38 3.57
N THR A 367 1.17 18.03 3.65
CA THR A 367 0.36 17.58 2.50
C THR A 367 0.25 18.69 1.44
N LEU A 368 -0.06 19.93 1.85
CA LEU A 368 -0.15 21.08 0.94
C LEU A 368 1.19 21.40 0.26
N VAL A 369 2.31 21.25 0.96
CA VAL A 369 3.66 21.41 0.39
C VAL A 369 3.88 20.47 -0.78
N ASN A 370 3.47 19.21 -0.65
CA ASN A 370 3.63 18.23 -1.72
C ASN A 370 2.59 18.42 -2.83
N ILE A 371 1.36 18.85 -2.52
CA ILE A 371 0.37 19.25 -3.53
C ILE A 371 0.92 20.40 -4.40
N ALA A 372 1.60 21.36 -3.77
CA ALA A 372 2.21 22.51 -4.41
C ALA A 372 3.50 22.15 -5.19
N ALA A 373 4.08 20.98 -4.96
CA ALA A 373 5.32 20.56 -5.62
C ALA A 373 5.10 20.00 -7.04
N LEU A 374 3.85 19.75 -7.44
CA LEU A 374 3.51 19.16 -8.73
C LEU A 374 2.98 20.22 -9.72
N ASP A 375 3.44 20.15 -10.96
CA ASP A 375 2.85 20.94 -12.06
C ASP A 375 1.48 20.36 -12.45
N ARG A 376 0.50 21.24 -12.69
CA ARG A 376 -0.85 20.87 -13.16
C ARG A 376 -1.19 21.68 -14.40
N PRO A 377 -0.63 21.31 -15.57
CA PRO A 377 -0.76 22.09 -16.80
C PRO A 377 -2.21 22.18 -17.29
N GLU A 378 -3.01 21.14 -17.08
CA GLU A 378 -4.45 21.12 -17.43
C GLU A 378 -5.27 22.15 -16.65
N GLU A 379 -4.78 22.57 -15.48
CA GLU A 379 -5.40 23.57 -14.61
C GLU A 379 -4.69 24.94 -14.71
N GLY A 380 -3.64 25.05 -15.52
CA GLY A 380 -2.81 26.26 -15.64
C GLY A 380 -1.98 26.58 -14.39
N ILE A 381 -1.69 25.59 -13.54
CA ILE A 381 -0.98 25.77 -12.27
C ILE A 381 0.46 25.28 -12.41
N SER A 382 1.43 26.14 -12.08
CA SER A 382 2.84 25.78 -11.95
C SER A 382 3.18 25.39 -10.51
N SER A 383 4.07 24.42 -10.35
CA SER A 383 4.61 23.99 -9.06
C SER A 383 5.37 25.12 -8.36
N LEU A 384 5.29 25.17 -7.03
CA LEU A 384 6.04 26.14 -6.23
C LEU A 384 7.55 25.98 -6.42
N PRO A 385 8.13 24.76 -6.39
CA PRO A 385 9.55 24.58 -6.72
C PRO A 385 9.92 25.10 -8.12
N GLY A 386 9.08 24.87 -9.14
CA GLY A 386 9.29 25.40 -10.48
C GLY A 386 9.26 26.93 -10.54
N ILE A 387 8.30 27.56 -9.85
CA ILE A 387 8.23 29.02 -9.75
C ILE A 387 9.49 29.57 -9.07
N LEU A 388 9.92 28.96 -7.96
CA LEU A 388 11.09 29.41 -7.18
C LEU A 388 12.40 29.21 -7.96
N ALA A 389 12.59 28.08 -8.64
CA ALA A 389 13.76 27.81 -9.47
C ALA A 389 13.92 28.84 -10.61
N ALA A 390 12.81 29.19 -11.28
CA ALA A 390 12.82 30.17 -12.36
C ALA A 390 13.32 31.56 -11.91
N THR A 391 13.09 31.94 -10.65
CA THR A 391 13.54 33.24 -10.12
C THR A 391 15.06 33.42 -10.10
N VAL A 392 15.79 32.31 -10.01
CA VAL A 392 17.26 32.28 -10.03
C VAL A 392 17.80 31.83 -11.39
N GLY A 393 16.96 31.85 -12.44
CA GLY A 393 17.33 31.48 -13.81
C GLY A 393 17.63 30.00 -14.00
N ARG A 394 17.03 29.13 -13.18
CA ARG A 394 17.22 27.68 -13.23
C ARG A 394 15.91 26.98 -13.58
N ASP A 395 16.02 25.83 -14.24
CA ASP A 395 14.93 24.87 -14.41
C ASP A 395 14.94 23.87 -13.25
N ILE A 396 13.77 23.49 -12.75
CA ILE A 396 13.67 22.61 -11.57
C ILE A 396 14.12 21.17 -11.88
N GLU A 397 13.92 20.67 -13.10
CA GLU A 397 14.38 19.33 -13.51
C GLU A 397 15.91 19.27 -13.55
N ASP A 398 16.57 20.35 -14.00
CA ASP A 398 18.02 20.44 -13.98
C ASP A 398 18.56 20.44 -12.53
N VAL A 399 17.85 21.08 -11.61
CA VAL A 399 18.19 21.07 -10.18
C VAL A 399 18.02 19.67 -9.59
N TYR A 400 16.93 18.96 -9.91
CA TYR A 400 16.75 17.56 -9.51
C TYR A 400 17.85 16.66 -10.04
N ARG A 401 18.17 16.74 -11.34
CA ARG A 401 19.25 15.95 -11.95
C ARG A 401 20.63 16.28 -11.38
N GLY A 402 20.90 17.56 -11.09
CA GLY A 402 22.13 17.99 -10.44
C GLY A 402 22.24 17.45 -9.02
N SER A 403 21.12 17.46 -8.28
CA SER A 403 21.03 16.87 -6.94
C SER A 403 21.24 15.35 -6.95
N ASP A 404 20.60 14.64 -7.88
CA ASP A 404 20.76 13.17 -8.04
C ASP A 404 22.23 12.79 -8.33
N LYS A 405 22.97 13.65 -9.06
CA LYS A 405 24.41 13.49 -9.32
C LYS A 405 25.30 13.86 -8.13
N GLY A 406 24.75 14.46 -7.07
CA GLY A 406 25.47 14.95 -5.91
C GLY A 406 26.22 16.26 -6.14
N ILE A 407 25.81 17.07 -7.12
CA ILE A 407 26.41 18.40 -7.33
C ILE A 407 26.00 19.30 -6.16
N LEU A 408 26.93 19.57 -5.25
CA LEU A 408 26.66 20.24 -3.97
C LEU A 408 25.87 21.55 -4.11
N ALA A 409 26.17 22.36 -5.13
CA ALA A 409 25.46 23.61 -5.38
C ALA A 409 23.98 23.40 -5.73
N ASP A 410 23.65 22.33 -6.45
CA ASP A 410 22.27 21.99 -6.84
C ASP A 410 21.52 21.31 -5.68
N VAL A 411 22.20 20.45 -4.90
CA VAL A 411 21.63 19.88 -3.66
C VAL A 411 21.24 21.00 -2.68
N GLU A 412 22.13 21.97 -2.48
CA GLU A 412 21.88 23.10 -1.59
C GLU A 412 20.81 24.05 -2.14
N LEU A 413 20.77 24.26 -3.46
CA LEU A 413 19.69 25.01 -4.10
C LEU A 413 18.34 24.31 -3.90
N LEU A 414 18.28 22.99 -4.07
CA LEU A 414 17.07 22.21 -3.88
C LEU A 414 16.57 22.30 -2.43
N ARG A 415 17.47 22.21 -1.44
CA ARG A 415 17.12 22.42 -0.03
C ARG A 415 16.50 23.80 0.19
N GLN A 416 17.15 24.86 -0.31
CA GLN A 416 16.65 26.22 -0.16
C GLN A 416 15.28 26.42 -0.81
N ILE A 417 15.03 25.81 -1.97
CA ILE A 417 13.71 25.81 -2.63
C ILE A 417 12.68 25.08 -1.75
N THR A 418 13.06 23.94 -1.17
CA THR A 418 12.19 23.13 -0.30
C THR A 418 11.81 23.88 0.97
N GLU A 419 12.78 24.51 1.65
CA GLU A 419 12.54 25.33 2.85
C GLU A 419 11.69 26.56 2.56
N ALA A 420 11.97 27.26 1.45
CA ALA A 420 11.15 28.39 1.03
C ALA A 420 9.71 27.97 0.72
N SER A 421 9.52 26.79 0.12
CA SER A 421 8.20 26.23 -0.16
C SER A 421 7.44 25.93 1.13
N ARG A 422 8.09 25.23 2.08
CA ARG A 422 7.53 24.94 3.41
C ARG A 422 7.11 26.22 4.12
N GLY A 423 8.02 27.19 4.26
CA GLY A 423 7.74 28.42 5.00
C GLY A 423 6.68 29.32 4.34
N ALA A 424 6.64 29.39 3.01
CA ALA A 424 5.60 30.15 2.31
C ALA A 424 4.19 29.55 2.53
N ILE A 425 4.09 28.22 2.55
CA ILE A 425 2.83 27.50 2.77
C ILE A 425 2.43 27.55 4.25
N THR A 426 3.35 27.41 5.19
CA THR A 426 3.08 27.62 6.62
C THR A 426 2.55 29.02 6.87
N ALA A 427 3.21 30.06 6.35
CA ALA A 427 2.77 31.45 6.51
C ALA A 427 1.37 31.69 5.90
N PHE A 428 1.03 30.98 4.82
CA PHE A 428 -0.30 31.01 4.24
C PHE A 428 -1.35 30.37 5.15
N VAL A 429 -1.09 29.16 5.64
CA VAL A 429 -2.01 28.42 6.51
C VAL A 429 -2.25 29.19 7.81
N GLU A 430 -1.20 29.65 8.49
CA GLU A 430 -1.30 30.40 9.75
C GLU A 430 -2.19 31.65 9.62
N LYS A 431 -2.10 32.39 8.50
CA LYS A 431 -2.92 33.59 8.27
C LYS A 431 -4.33 33.29 7.77
N THR A 432 -4.61 32.06 7.30
CA THR A 432 -5.94 31.64 6.83
C THR A 432 -6.74 30.90 7.89
N THR A 433 -6.14 30.60 9.05
CA THR A 433 -6.78 29.96 10.20
C THR A 433 -7.12 30.97 11.30
N ASN A 434 -8.28 30.82 11.95
CA ASN A 434 -8.58 31.56 13.17
C ASN A 434 -7.89 30.92 14.40
N SER A 435 -8.03 31.55 15.57
CA SER A 435 -7.51 31.04 16.86
C SER A 435 -8.11 29.69 17.31
N LYS A 436 -9.12 29.17 16.60
CA LYS A 436 -9.71 27.84 16.80
C LYS A 436 -9.25 26.82 15.74
N GLY A 437 -8.29 27.16 14.89
CA GLY A 437 -7.76 26.28 13.83
C GLY A 437 -8.70 26.10 12.63
N GLN A 438 -9.81 26.83 12.57
CA GLN A 438 -10.77 26.73 11.47
C GLN A 438 -10.34 27.63 10.31
N VAL A 439 -10.49 27.13 9.08
CA VAL A 439 -10.24 27.91 7.85
C VAL A 439 -11.25 29.04 7.78
N VAL A 440 -10.79 30.29 7.87
CA VAL A 440 -11.62 31.48 7.69
C VAL A 440 -11.69 31.79 6.20
N ASN A 441 -12.92 31.95 5.71
CA ASN A 441 -13.30 32.17 4.32
C ASN A 441 -12.20 32.80 3.43
N VAL A 442 -11.43 31.93 2.77
CA VAL A 442 -10.23 32.26 1.98
C VAL A 442 -10.53 33.30 0.91
N ALA A 443 -11.70 33.24 0.27
CA ALA A 443 -12.14 34.18 -0.77
C ALA A 443 -12.40 35.60 -0.23
N ASN A 444 -13.07 35.73 0.93
CA ASN A 444 -13.29 37.04 1.53
C ASN A 444 -11.98 37.63 2.05
N ASN A 445 -11.09 36.84 2.66
CA ASN A 445 -9.78 37.34 3.10
C ASN A 445 -8.85 37.67 1.92
N LEU A 446 -8.82 36.90 0.82
CA LEU A 446 -8.10 37.31 -0.39
C LEU A 446 -8.64 38.64 -0.93
N SER A 447 -9.96 38.83 -1.01
CA SER A 447 -10.55 40.11 -1.43
C SER A 447 -10.27 41.26 -0.44
N THR A 448 -10.18 40.98 0.86
CA THR A 448 -9.90 41.98 1.92
C THR A 448 -8.40 42.32 1.97
N ILE A 449 -7.52 41.35 1.71
CA ILE A 449 -6.07 41.52 1.49
C ILE A 449 -5.84 42.37 0.22
N LEU A 450 -6.61 42.10 -0.86
CA LEU A 450 -6.59 42.89 -2.09
C LEU A 450 -7.08 44.34 -1.90
N GLY A 451 -8.03 44.58 -0.99
CA GLY A 451 -8.70 45.87 -0.82
C GLY A 451 -7.95 46.92 0.02
N PHE A 452 -7.02 46.51 0.89
CA PHE A 452 -6.40 47.40 1.89
C PHE A 452 -4.87 47.59 1.77
N GLY A 453 -4.24 47.12 0.68
CA GLY A 453 -2.78 47.31 0.50
C GLY A 453 -1.92 46.47 1.46
N LEU A 454 -2.48 45.39 2.02
CA LEU A 454 -1.72 44.41 2.82
C LEU A 454 -0.98 43.43 1.89
N SER A 455 0.31 43.19 2.15
CA SER A 455 1.11 42.23 1.38
C SER A 455 0.64 40.79 1.62
N GLU A 456 0.46 40.03 0.54
CA GLU A 456 0.15 38.59 0.57
C GLU A 456 1.12 37.81 1.50
N PRO A 457 0.64 36.93 2.39
CA PRO A 457 1.48 36.26 3.40
C PRO A 457 2.68 35.51 2.82
N TRP A 458 2.46 34.73 1.77
CA TRP A 458 3.52 33.99 1.09
C TRP A 458 4.53 34.93 0.42
N VAL A 459 4.10 36.06 -0.15
CA VAL A 459 5.02 37.07 -0.73
C VAL A 459 5.83 37.75 0.37
N GLN A 460 5.20 38.05 1.51
CA GLN A 460 5.89 38.62 2.67
C GLN A 460 6.97 37.66 3.17
N TYR A 461 6.67 36.36 3.30
CA TYR A 461 7.67 35.36 3.65
C TYR A 461 8.78 35.26 2.59
N LEU A 462 8.44 35.11 1.31
CA LEU A 462 9.43 35.00 0.24
C LEU A 462 10.33 36.23 0.12
N SER A 463 9.87 37.41 0.58
CA SER A 463 10.69 38.63 0.61
C SER A 463 11.89 38.55 1.56
N THR A 464 11.88 37.64 2.54
CA THR A 464 13.02 37.38 3.42
C THR A 464 13.97 36.32 2.86
N THR A 465 13.69 35.79 1.67
CA THR A 465 14.47 34.76 0.98
C THR A 465 15.06 35.30 -0.32
N LYS A 466 15.97 34.55 -0.95
CA LYS A 466 16.50 34.90 -2.28
C LYS A 466 15.45 34.88 -3.40
N PHE A 467 14.28 34.30 -3.15
CA PHE A 467 13.21 34.13 -4.14
C PHE A 467 12.20 35.30 -4.18
N ILE A 468 12.57 36.48 -3.67
CA ILE A 468 11.73 37.69 -3.62
C ILE A 468 11.13 38.12 -4.98
N ARG A 469 11.76 37.72 -6.09
CA ARG A 469 11.30 38.01 -7.46
C ARG A 469 10.40 36.92 -8.05
N ALA A 470 9.85 36.03 -7.22
CA ALA A 470 8.87 35.03 -7.67
C ALA A 470 7.68 35.67 -8.38
N ASP A 471 7.25 35.02 -9.46
CA ASP A 471 6.15 35.47 -10.31
C ASP A 471 4.86 35.54 -9.49
N ARG A 472 4.40 36.76 -9.22
CA ARG A 472 3.24 37.01 -8.36
C ARG A 472 1.94 36.48 -8.94
N GLU A 473 1.78 36.49 -10.26
CA GLU A 473 0.56 35.98 -10.89
C GLU A 473 0.49 34.46 -10.76
N LYS A 474 1.59 33.76 -11.04
CA LYS A 474 1.65 32.30 -10.83
C LYS A 474 1.45 31.91 -9.37
N LEU A 475 2.04 32.66 -8.43
CA LEU A 475 1.84 32.43 -7.00
C LEU A 475 0.38 32.62 -6.59
N ARG A 476 -0.30 33.66 -7.06
CA ARG A 476 -1.74 33.86 -6.75
C ARG A 476 -2.61 32.72 -7.22
N VAL A 477 -2.39 32.24 -8.45
CA VAL A 477 -3.10 31.09 -9.00
C VAL A 477 -2.88 29.85 -8.14
N LEU A 478 -1.61 29.56 -7.81
CA LEU A 478 -1.25 28.41 -6.98
C LEU A 478 -1.84 28.50 -5.56
N PHE A 479 -1.67 29.62 -4.85
CA PHE A 479 -2.16 29.76 -3.48
C PHE A 479 -3.69 29.84 -3.40
N GLY A 480 -4.36 30.33 -4.45
CA GLY A 480 -5.81 30.20 -4.60
C GLY A 480 -6.26 28.74 -4.64
N PHE A 481 -5.59 27.92 -5.44
CA PHE A 481 -5.81 26.47 -5.51
C PHE A 481 -5.50 25.76 -4.17
N LEU A 482 -4.38 26.08 -3.53
CA LEU A 482 -4.02 25.52 -2.22
C LEU A 482 -5.04 25.89 -1.13
N GLY A 483 -5.66 27.07 -1.22
CA GLY A 483 -6.74 27.48 -0.33
C GLY A 483 -8.00 26.63 -0.45
N GLU A 484 -8.36 26.21 -1.67
CA GLU A 484 -9.44 25.24 -1.87
C GLU A 484 -9.04 23.85 -1.38
N CYS A 485 -7.82 23.39 -1.69
CA CYS A 485 -7.32 22.11 -1.18
C CYS A 485 -7.35 22.05 0.36
N LEU A 486 -6.89 23.11 1.04
CA LEU A 486 -6.90 23.20 2.50
C LEU A 486 -8.31 22.99 3.07
N LYS A 487 -9.33 23.63 2.48
CA LYS A 487 -10.73 23.46 2.92
C LYS A 487 -11.18 22.00 2.81
N LEU A 488 -10.79 21.31 1.73
CA LEU A 488 -11.18 19.92 1.50
C LEU A 488 -10.45 18.94 2.43
N VAL A 489 -9.16 19.21 2.75
CA VAL A 489 -8.36 18.36 3.65
C VAL A 489 -8.94 18.36 5.07
N VAL A 490 -9.38 19.52 5.57
CA VAL A 490 -9.86 19.67 6.95
C VAL A 490 -11.37 19.44 7.10
N GLN A 491 -12.05 19.00 6.04
CA GLN A 491 -13.49 18.84 6.03
C GLN A 491 -13.91 17.52 6.71
N ASP A 492 -14.83 17.61 7.68
CA ASP A 492 -15.38 16.46 8.39
C ASP A 492 -16.69 15.97 7.76
N ASN A 493 -16.61 14.94 6.91
CA ASN A 493 -17.76 14.34 6.24
C ASN A 493 -17.96 12.85 6.54
N GLU A 494 -17.01 12.20 7.23
CA GLU A 494 -16.92 10.74 7.31
C GLU A 494 -18.13 10.15 8.04
N LEU A 495 -18.37 10.60 9.28
CA LEU A 495 -19.52 10.19 10.09
C LEU A 495 -20.87 10.58 9.45
N GLY A 496 -20.94 11.76 8.84
CA GLY A 496 -22.13 12.23 8.14
C GLY A 496 -22.54 11.28 7.00
N SER A 497 -21.56 10.75 6.29
CA SER A 497 -21.79 9.87 5.14
C SER A 497 -22.22 8.46 5.56
N LEU A 498 -21.73 7.97 6.70
CA LEU A 498 -22.25 6.74 7.30
C LEU A 498 -23.72 6.89 7.67
N LYS A 499 -24.11 8.02 8.28
CA LYS A 499 -25.52 8.31 8.60
C LYS A 499 -26.39 8.33 7.33
N LEU A 500 -25.93 8.96 6.25
CA LEU A 500 -26.63 8.94 4.97
C LEU A 500 -26.85 7.50 4.46
N ALA A 501 -25.81 6.65 4.53
CA ALA A 501 -25.92 5.26 4.13
C ALA A 501 -26.92 4.47 5.00
N LEU A 502 -26.84 4.60 6.33
CA LEU A 502 -27.75 3.94 7.28
C LEU A 502 -29.18 4.46 7.20
N GLU A 503 -29.38 5.67 6.66
CA GLU A 503 -30.69 6.23 6.32
C GLU A 503 -31.22 5.78 4.95
N GLY A 504 -30.51 4.90 4.23
CA GLY A 504 -30.91 4.47 2.89
C GLY A 504 -30.90 5.63 1.88
N SER A 505 -30.05 6.63 2.10
CA SER A 505 -29.87 7.79 1.22
C SER A 505 -28.66 7.59 0.30
N TYR A 506 -28.55 8.44 -0.71
CA TYR A 506 -27.45 8.41 -1.67
C TYR A 506 -26.17 9.01 -1.06
N VAL A 507 -25.12 8.19 -0.94
CA VAL A 507 -23.76 8.67 -0.59
C VAL A 507 -23.06 9.13 -1.87
N GLU A 508 -22.55 10.36 -1.86
CA GLU A 508 -21.92 10.97 -3.02
C GLU A 508 -20.70 10.17 -3.49
N PRO A 509 -20.57 9.82 -4.78
CA PRO A 509 -19.39 9.16 -5.30
C PRO A 509 -18.22 10.13 -5.48
N GLY A 510 -17.00 9.61 -5.42
CA GLY A 510 -15.79 10.38 -5.73
C GLY A 510 -14.65 9.47 -6.19
N PRO A 511 -13.60 10.03 -6.81
CA PRO A 511 -12.42 9.24 -7.13
C PRO A 511 -11.71 8.85 -5.83
N GLY A 512 -11.27 7.59 -5.72
CA GLY A 512 -10.21 7.22 -4.78
C GLY A 512 -8.85 7.33 -5.46
N GLY A 513 -7.79 7.51 -4.68
CA GLY A 513 -6.43 7.69 -5.19
C GLY A 513 -5.56 8.48 -4.22
N ASP A 514 -4.39 8.90 -4.68
CA ASP A 514 -3.46 9.70 -3.89
C ASP A 514 -3.93 11.17 -3.83
N PRO A 515 -4.20 11.74 -2.64
CA PRO A 515 -4.72 13.11 -2.50
C PRO A 515 -3.69 14.19 -2.86
N ILE A 516 -2.39 13.88 -2.84
CA ILE A 516 -1.33 14.79 -3.26
C ILE A 516 -1.33 14.93 -4.78
N ARG A 517 -1.35 13.79 -5.49
CA ARG A 517 -1.37 13.76 -6.95
C ARG A 517 -2.72 14.23 -7.50
N ASN A 518 -3.83 13.81 -6.90
CA ASN A 518 -5.18 14.17 -7.31
C ASN A 518 -6.01 14.70 -6.13
N PRO A 519 -5.99 16.02 -5.87
CA PRO A 519 -6.80 16.62 -4.80
C PRO A 519 -8.32 16.43 -4.93
N LYS A 520 -8.84 16.00 -6.10
CA LYS A 520 -10.27 15.66 -6.27
C LYS A 520 -10.70 14.43 -5.48
N VAL A 521 -9.75 13.67 -4.93
CA VAL A 521 -10.00 12.61 -3.94
C VAL A 521 -10.60 13.18 -2.65
N LEU A 522 -10.30 14.44 -2.35
CA LEU A 522 -10.83 15.17 -1.20
C LEU A 522 -12.16 15.88 -1.58
N PRO A 523 -13.06 16.13 -0.62
CA PRO A 523 -13.01 15.69 0.77
C PRO A 523 -13.35 14.19 0.88
N THR A 524 -13.01 13.58 2.02
CA THR A 524 -13.40 12.19 2.33
C THR A 524 -14.89 12.10 2.69
N GLY A 525 -15.37 10.91 3.08
CA GLY A 525 -16.80 10.60 3.25
C GLY A 525 -17.51 10.23 1.94
N LYS A 526 -16.79 10.00 0.84
CA LYS A 526 -17.40 9.69 -0.46
C LYS A 526 -17.44 8.18 -0.72
N ASN A 527 -18.41 7.75 -1.51
CA ASN A 527 -18.47 6.39 -2.02
C ASN A 527 -17.43 6.21 -3.15
N ILE A 528 -16.18 5.95 -2.78
CA ILE A 528 -15.04 6.05 -3.71
C ILE A 528 -15.08 5.05 -4.87
N HIS A 529 -14.54 5.42 -6.01
CA HIS A 529 -14.39 4.55 -7.19
C HIS A 529 -12.98 4.65 -7.79
N ALA A 530 -12.63 3.66 -8.62
CA ALA A 530 -11.45 3.70 -9.49
C ALA A 530 -11.68 4.65 -10.69
N LEU A 531 -11.20 4.29 -11.87
CA LEU A 531 -11.34 5.07 -13.11
C LEU A 531 -11.84 4.19 -14.27
N ASP A 532 -12.18 4.81 -15.40
CA ASP A 532 -12.47 4.08 -16.64
C ASP A 532 -11.21 3.33 -17.11
N PRO A 533 -11.22 1.99 -17.16
CA PRO A 533 -10.04 1.23 -17.56
C PRO A 533 -9.59 1.49 -18.99
N GLN A 534 -10.37 2.18 -19.83
CA GLN A 534 -9.99 2.59 -21.19
C GLN A 534 -9.38 4.01 -21.25
N ALA A 535 -9.38 4.76 -20.16
CA ALA A 535 -8.81 6.10 -20.10
C ALA A 535 -7.29 6.11 -19.80
N ILE A 536 -6.68 4.94 -19.61
CA ILE A 536 -5.26 4.77 -19.26
C ILE A 536 -4.53 3.93 -20.32
N PRO A 537 -3.21 4.14 -20.53
CA PRO A 537 -2.39 5.23 -19.98
C PRO A 537 -2.73 6.60 -20.58
N THR A 538 -2.63 7.67 -19.79
CA THR A 538 -2.75 9.05 -20.30
C THR A 538 -1.45 9.53 -20.96
N ALA A 539 -1.52 10.63 -21.72
CA ALA A 539 -0.34 11.23 -22.33
C ALA A 539 0.71 11.68 -21.29
N ALA A 540 0.26 12.19 -20.13
CA ALA A 540 1.14 12.54 -19.02
C ALA A 540 1.82 11.30 -18.41
N ALA A 541 1.06 10.21 -18.22
CA ALA A 541 1.60 8.94 -17.74
C ALA A 541 2.67 8.38 -18.68
N LEU A 542 2.48 8.48 -20.01
CA LEU A 542 3.48 8.06 -21.00
C LEU A 542 4.77 8.88 -20.90
N LYS A 543 4.67 10.21 -20.70
CA LYS A 543 5.84 11.07 -20.54
C LYS A 543 6.63 10.71 -19.27
N SER A 544 5.93 10.50 -18.15
CA SER A 544 6.55 10.03 -16.89
C SER A 544 7.20 8.66 -17.07
N ALA A 545 6.47 7.71 -17.67
CA ALA A 545 6.93 6.34 -17.90
C ALA A 545 8.23 6.28 -18.71
N LYS A 546 8.36 7.12 -19.75
CA LYS A 546 9.60 7.20 -20.53
C LYS A 546 10.80 7.59 -19.66
N ILE A 547 10.64 8.60 -18.79
CA ILE A 547 11.71 9.05 -17.89
C ILE A 547 12.13 7.92 -16.94
N VAL A 548 11.15 7.21 -16.36
CA VAL A 548 11.42 6.10 -15.43
C VAL A 548 12.14 4.94 -16.13
N VAL A 549 11.67 4.52 -17.32
CA VAL A 549 12.32 3.45 -18.08
C VAL A 549 13.73 3.84 -18.50
N ASP A 550 13.93 5.07 -18.98
CA ASP A 550 15.25 5.52 -19.40
C ASP A 550 16.23 5.55 -18.19
N ARG A 551 15.78 6.01 -17.02
CA ARG A 551 16.56 5.97 -15.76
C ARG A 551 16.87 4.53 -15.32
N LEU A 552 15.90 3.63 -15.37
CA LEU A 552 16.08 2.21 -15.03
C LEU A 552 17.14 1.56 -15.94
N LEU A 553 17.02 1.75 -17.25
CA LEU A 553 17.93 1.15 -18.22
C LEU A 553 19.33 1.78 -18.14
N GLU A 554 19.44 3.09 -17.91
CA GLU A 554 20.72 3.75 -17.65
C GLU A 554 21.41 3.16 -16.42
N ARG A 555 20.66 3.00 -15.32
CA ARG A 555 21.20 2.44 -14.09
C ARG A 555 21.64 0.99 -14.26
N GLN A 556 20.77 0.14 -14.81
CA GLN A 556 21.10 -1.26 -15.05
C GLN A 556 22.28 -1.42 -16.02
N LYS A 557 22.39 -0.54 -17.02
CA LYS A 557 23.52 -0.54 -17.96
C LYS A 557 24.84 -0.18 -17.26
N ALA A 558 24.82 0.78 -16.34
CA ALA A 558 25.99 1.15 -15.53
C ALA A 558 26.42 -0.02 -14.63
N ASP A 559 25.46 -0.69 -14.00
CA ASP A 559 25.70 -1.80 -13.07
C ASP A 559 26.09 -3.11 -13.80
N ASN A 560 25.82 -3.24 -15.11
CA ASN A 560 26.03 -4.45 -15.90
C ASN A 560 27.06 -4.28 -17.05
N GLY A 561 28.15 -3.55 -16.80
CA GLY A 561 29.29 -3.47 -17.72
C GLY A 561 28.97 -2.78 -19.05
N GLY A 562 28.03 -1.84 -19.07
CA GLY A 562 27.65 -1.09 -20.26
C GLY A 562 26.63 -1.78 -21.16
N LYS A 563 26.03 -2.91 -20.75
CA LYS A 563 25.04 -3.66 -21.53
C LYS A 563 23.62 -3.45 -21.02
N TYR A 564 22.67 -3.33 -21.95
CA TYR A 564 21.24 -3.34 -21.61
C TYR A 564 20.83 -4.71 -21.01
N PRO A 565 19.86 -4.75 -20.08
CA PRO A 565 19.24 -6.01 -19.70
C PRO A 565 18.49 -6.59 -20.90
N GLU A 566 18.50 -7.92 -21.07
CA GLU A 566 17.73 -8.53 -22.14
C GLU A 566 16.24 -8.67 -21.75
N THR A 567 15.97 -9.00 -20.48
CA THR A 567 14.61 -9.12 -19.93
C THR A 567 14.46 -8.41 -18.59
N VAL A 568 13.31 -7.75 -18.38
CA VAL A 568 12.90 -7.18 -17.08
C VAL A 568 11.64 -7.89 -16.58
N ALA A 569 11.72 -8.55 -15.42
CA ALA A 569 10.55 -9.11 -14.74
C ALA A 569 9.90 -8.05 -13.85
N LEU A 570 8.61 -7.77 -14.06
CA LEU A 570 7.93 -6.66 -13.38
C LEU A 570 6.56 -7.06 -12.85
N VAL A 571 6.05 -6.26 -11.91
CA VAL A 571 4.73 -6.43 -11.29
C VAL A 571 3.83 -5.25 -11.65
N LEU A 572 2.58 -5.54 -12.02
CA LEU A 572 1.54 -4.51 -12.22
C LEU A 572 0.48 -4.60 -11.13
N TRP A 573 0.31 -3.50 -10.40
CA TRP A 573 -0.70 -3.34 -9.36
C TRP A 573 -1.89 -2.51 -9.88
N GLY A 574 -3.09 -2.81 -9.39
CA GLY A 574 -4.26 -2.00 -9.73
C GLY A 574 -4.19 -0.60 -9.11
N THR A 575 -3.62 -0.50 -7.91
CA THR A 575 -3.63 0.74 -7.11
C THR A 575 -2.78 1.86 -7.72
N ASP A 576 -1.51 1.61 -8.05
CA ASP A 576 -0.62 2.61 -8.64
C ASP A 576 -1.12 3.04 -10.02
N ASN A 577 -1.63 2.11 -10.83
CA ASN A 577 -2.19 2.42 -12.15
C ASN A 577 -3.44 3.31 -12.08
N ILE A 578 -4.25 3.21 -11.01
CA ILE A 578 -5.35 4.15 -10.76
C ILE A 578 -4.79 5.53 -10.37
N LYS A 579 -3.83 5.58 -9.45
CA LYS A 579 -3.27 6.83 -8.90
C LYS A 579 -2.48 7.64 -9.93
N THR A 580 -1.81 6.94 -10.83
CA THR A 580 -0.89 7.52 -11.83
C THR A 580 -1.50 7.61 -13.23
N TYR A 581 -2.74 7.15 -13.39
CA TYR A 581 -3.38 7.01 -14.69
C TYR A 581 -2.57 6.16 -15.69
N GLY A 582 -1.94 5.10 -15.19
CA GLY A 582 -1.28 4.08 -16.00
C GLY A 582 0.23 4.28 -16.24
N GLU A 583 0.98 4.91 -15.31
CA GLU A 583 2.43 5.10 -15.47
C GLU A 583 3.17 3.76 -15.59
N SER A 584 2.97 2.82 -14.66
CA SER A 584 3.67 1.52 -14.68
C SER A 584 3.27 0.65 -15.87
N LEU A 585 2.00 0.67 -16.27
CA LEU A 585 1.53 0.07 -17.53
C LEU A 585 2.24 0.66 -18.76
N ALA A 586 2.37 1.99 -18.82
CA ALA A 586 3.07 2.68 -19.89
C ALA A 586 4.58 2.36 -19.90
N GLN A 587 5.19 2.10 -18.74
CA GLN A 587 6.60 1.69 -18.67
C GLN A 587 6.81 0.35 -19.40
N VAL A 588 5.92 -0.63 -19.21
CA VAL A 588 6.00 -1.92 -19.93
C VAL A 588 5.93 -1.71 -21.44
N LEU A 589 4.96 -0.91 -21.91
CA LEU A 589 4.80 -0.59 -23.32
C LEU A 589 6.06 0.09 -23.88
N TRP A 590 6.66 1.02 -23.13
CA TRP A 590 7.87 1.70 -23.56
C TRP A 590 9.10 0.78 -23.55
N MET A 591 9.23 -0.17 -22.61
CA MET A 591 10.33 -1.15 -22.59
C MET A 591 10.41 -1.94 -23.91
N ILE A 592 9.27 -2.47 -24.39
CA ILE A 592 9.16 -3.20 -25.67
C ILE A 592 9.10 -2.26 -26.90
N GLY A 593 9.05 -0.94 -26.69
CA GLY A 593 9.03 0.06 -27.75
C GLY A 593 7.69 0.14 -28.48
N VAL A 594 6.60 0.21 -27.73
CA VAL A 594 5.23 0.28 -28.23
C VAL A 594 4.54 1.50 -27.63
N ARG A 595 3.67 2.17 -28.39
CA ARG A 595 2.80 3.25 -27.89
C ARG A 595 1.34 2.80 -27.86
N PRO A 596 0.58 3.13 -26.80
CA PRO A 596 -0.87 3.00 -26.83
C PRO A 596 -1.45 4.08 -27.73
N VAL A 597 -2.57 3.79 -28.37
CA VAL A 597 -3.27 4.78 -29.19
C VAL A 597 -4.73 4.87 -28.80
N ALA A 598 -5.18 6.10 -28.59
CA ALA A 598 -6.56 6.41 -28.31
C ALA A 598 -7.39 6.43 -29.61
N ASP A 599 -8.66 6.03 -29.52
CA ASP A 599 -9.64 6.28 -30.57
C ASP A 599 -10.14 7.74 -30.54
N THR A 600 -11.05 8.09 -31.45
CA THR A 600 -11.63 9.45 -31.53
C THR A 600 -12.40 9.88 -30.27
N PHE A 601 -12.74 8.94 -29.39
CA PHE A 601 -13.42 9.19 -28.11
C PHE A 601 -12.44 9.24 -26.93
N GLY A 602 -11.13 9.14 -27.18
CA GLY A 602 -10.11 9.15 -26.14
C GLY A 602 -9.88 7.79 -25.46
N ARG A 603 -10.46 6.70 -25.99
CA ARG A 603 -10.35 5.37 -25.38
C ARG A 603 -9.13 4.64 -25.91
N VAL A 604 -8.24 4.23 -25.01
CA VAL A 604 -7.05 3.44 -25.32
C VAL A 604 -7.43 1.98 -25.51
N ASN A 605 -7.44 1.53 -26.77
CA ASN A 605 -7.87 0.17 -27.15
C ASN A 605 -7.01 -0.48 -28.25
N ARG A 606 -5.94 0.20 -28.67
CA ARG A 606 -4.97 -0.30 -29.65
C ARG A 606 -3.55 0.13 -29.28
N VAL A 607 -2.58 -0.53 -29.89
CA VAL A 607 -1.15 -0.30 -29.69
C VAL A 607 -0.44 -0.33 -31.05
N GLU A 608 0.65 0.44 -31.18
CA GLU A 608 1.48 0.50 -32.39
C GLU A 608 2.96 0.42 -32.01
N PRO A 609 3.80 -0.26 -32.81
CA PRO A 609 5.24 -0.31 -32.56
C PRO A 609 5.87 1.05 -32.86
N VAL A 610 6.76 1.48 -31.97
CA VAL A 610 7.68 2.60 -32.18
C VAL A 610 8.88 2.07 -32.98
N SER A 611 9.36 2.82 -33.97
CA SER A 611 10.52 2.38 -34.76
C SER A 611 11.80 2.34 -33.91
N LEU A 612 12.79 1.53 -34.28
CA LEU A 612 14.05 1.44 -33.54
C LEU A 612 14.83 2.76 -33.55
N GLU A 613 14.69 3.56 -34.62
CA GLU A 613 15.30 4.89 -34.71
C GLU A 613 14.72 5.86 -33.67
N GLU A 614 13.40 5.84 -33.48
CA GLU A 614 12.76 6.65 -32.44
C GLU A 614 13.03 6.10 -31.03
N LEU A 615 13.10 4.78 -30.88
CA LEU A 615 13.38 4.13 -29.60
C LEU A 615 14.82 4.37 -29.12
N GLY A 616 15.78 4.41 -30.05
CA GLY A 616 17.19 4.71 -29.76
C GLY A 616 17.96 3.63 -28.99
N ARG A 617 17.37 2.43 -28.82
CA ARG A 617 17.92 1.29 -28.08
C ARG A 617 17.24 -0.02 -28.52
N PRO A 618 17.74 -1.20 -28.11
CA PRO A 618 17.02 -2.45 -28.27
C PRO A 618 15.64 -2.45 -27.58
N ARG A 619 14.72 -3.25 -28.12
CA ARG A 619 13.48 -3.63 -27.42
C ARG A 619 13.81 -4.63 -26.33
N ILE A 620 13.42 -4.31 -25.11
CA ILE A 620 13.71 -5.11 -23.92
C ILE A 620 12.56 -6.11 -23.72
N ASP A 621 12.86 -7.39 -23.52
CA ASP A 621 11.84 -8.38 -23.20
C ASP A 621 11.30 -8.15 -21.78
N VAL A 622 10.07 -8.61 -21.51
CA VAL A 622 9.38 -8.33 -20.26
C VAL A 622 8.69 -9.58 -19.75
N VAL A 623 8.69 -9.81 -18.44
CA VAL A 623 7.80 -10.79 -17.78
C VAL A 623 6.86 -10.02 -16.88
N VAL A 624 5.57 -9.97 -17.24
CA VAL A 624 4.59 -9.13 -16.57
C VAL A 624 3.75 -9.96 -15.61
N ASN A 625 4.00 -9.78 -14.31
CA ASN A 625 3.24 -10.40 -13.23
C ASN A 625 2.10 -9.46 -12.81
N CYS A 626 0.91 -9.66 -13.36
CA CYS A 626 -0.27 -8.90 -12.97
C CYS A 626 -0.84 -9.44 -11.66
N SER A 627 -1.12 -8.57 -10.69
CA SER A 627 -1.87 -8.98 -9.50
C SER A 627 -3.30 -9.40 -9.87
N GLY A 628 -3.94 -10.24 -9.04
CA GLY A 628 -5.34 -10.62 -9.26
C GLY A 628 -6.30 -9.41 -9.28
N VAL A 629 -5.99 -8.35 -8.53
CA VAL A 629 -6.73 -7.08 -8.55
C VAL A 629 -6.53 -6.36 -9.88
N PHE A 630 -5.29 -6.28 -10.39
CA PHE A 630 -5.03 -5.70 -11.71
C PHE A 630 -5.80 -6.46 -12.80
N ARG A 631 -5.79 -7.80 -12.77
CA ARG A 631 -6.57 -8.63 -13.68
C ARG A 631 -8.06 -8.28 -13.63
N ASP A 632 -8.64 -8.20 -12.44
CA ASP A 632 -10.08 -7.95 -12.29
C ASP A 632 -10.49 -6.54 -12.77
N LEU A 633 -9.61 -5.53 -12.62
CA LEU A 633 -9.89 -4.15 -13.00
C LEU A 633 -9.52 -3.82 -14.45
N PHE A 634 -8.39 -4.35 -14.92
CA PHE A 634 -7.69 -3.91 -16.13
C PHE A 634 -7.35 -5.08 -17.07
N ILE A 635 -8.23 -6.10 -17.16
CA ILE A 635 -8.05 -7.21 -18.12
C ILE A 635 -7.93 -6.74 -19.57
N ASN A 636 -8.55 -5.59 -19.91
CA ASN A 636 -8.38 -4.95 -21.21
C ASN A 636 -6.95 -4.45 -21.44
N GLN A 637 -6.25 -4.01 -20.38
CA GLN A 637 -4.86 -3.61 -20.46
C GLN A 637 -3.92 -4.82 -20.57
N MET A 638 -4.25 -5.94 -19.89
CA MET A 638 -3.56 -7.23 -20.13
C MET A 638 -3.70 -7.67 -21.60
N ASN A 639 -4.88 -7.48 -22.20
CA ASN A 639 -5.10 -7.74 -23.62
C ASN A 639 -4.23 -6.88 -24.54
N LEU A 640 -4.07 -5.59 -24.21
CA LEU A 640 -3.17 -4.69 -24.94
C LEU A 640 -1.71 -5.08 -24.81
N LEU A 641 -1.27 -5.44 -23.60
CA LEU A 641 0.11 -5.87 -23.35
C LEU A 641 0.45 -7.16 -24.09
N ASP A 642 -0.40 -8.20 -24.01
CA ASP A 642 -0.14 -9.46 -24.71
C ASP A 642 -0.09 -9.25 -26.23
N ARG A 643 -1.01 -8.44 -26.77
CA ARG A 643 -0.98 -8.08 -28.20
C ARG A 643 0.30 -7.34 -28.57
N ALA A 644 0.76 -6.42 -27.73
CA ALA A 644 1.97 -5.63 -27.96
C ALA A 644 3.22 -6.52 -27.97
N VAL A 645 3.39 -7.38 -26.98
CA VAL A 645 4.54 -8.29 -26.87
C VAL A 645 4.61 -9.23 -28.09
N LYS A 646 3.49 -9.88 -28.42
CA LYS A 646 3.42 -10.79 -29.58
C LYS A 646 3.71 -10.07 -30.90
N MET A 647 3.16 -8.86 -31.08
CA MET A 647 3.43 -8.03 -32.25
C MET A 647 4.94 -7.71 -32.35
N VAL A 648 5.58 -7.34 -31.24
CA VAL A 648 7.01 -7.03 -31.20
C VAL A 648 7.87 -8.25 -31.51
N ALA A 649 7.51 -9.44 -31.01
CA ALA A 649 8.21 -10.69 -31.32
C ALA A 649 8.20 -11.00 -32.83
N GLU A 650 7.11 -10.65 -33.52
CA GLU A 650 6.88 -10.94 -34.94
C GLU A 650 7.57 -9.95 -35.89
N LEU A 651 8.01 -8.77 -35.41
CA LEU A 651 8.70 -7.77 -36.23
C LEU A 651 9.98 -8.33 -36.88
N ASP A 652 10.22 -7.95 -38.13
CA ASP A 652 11.44 -8.32 -38.86
C ASP A 652 12.61 -7.40 -38.49
N GLU A 653 13.12 -7.58 -37.28
CA GLU A 653 14.23 -6.81 -36.70
C GLU A 653 15.38 -7.75 -36.29
N PRO A 654 16.63 -7.27 -36.28
CA PRO A 654 17.76 -8.04 -35.78
C PRO A 654 17.57 -8.41 -34.30
N VAL A 655 17.92 -9.65 -33.93
CA VAL A 655 17.77 -10.17 -32.55
C VAL A 655 18.55 -9.37 -31.50
N GLU A 656 19.67 -8.76 -31.86
CA GLU A 656 20.47 -7.88 -30.99
C GLU A 656 19.76 -6.54 -30.69
N MET A 657 18.75 -6.18 -31.47
CA MET A 657 17.93 -4.98 -31.29
C MET A 657 16.50 -5.30 -30.84
N ASN A 658 16.15 -6.58 -30.75
CA ASN A 658 14.82 -7.04 -30.33
C ASN A 658 14.94 -8.31 -29.49
N TYR A 659 15.12 -8.13 -28.18
CA TYR A 659 15.29 -9.23 -27.24
C TYR A 659 14.01 -10.04 -27.03
N VAL A 660 12.83 -9.43 -27.23
CA VAL A 660 11.54 -10.14 -27.25
C VAL A 660 11.56 -11.21 -28.34
N ARG A 661 11.95 -10.84 -29.58
CA ARG A 661 12.06 -11.76 -30.70
C ARG A 661 13.14 -12.81 -30.47
N LYS A 662 14.32 -12.40 -29.99
CA LYS A 662 15.44 -13.28 -29.66
C LYS A 662 14.98 -14.44 -28.76
N HIS A 663 14.41 -14.12 -27.59
CA HIS A 663 13.98 -15.14 -26.64
C HIS A 663 12.79 -15.94 -27.15
N ALA A 664 11.82 -15.30 -27.82
CA ALA A 664 10.66 -16.02 -28.33
C ALA A 664 11.05 -17.06 -29.40
N GLN A 665 12.07 -16.80 -30.22
CA GLN A 665 12.59 -17.78 -31.19
C GLN A 665 13.21 -18.99 -30.48
N GLU A 666 14.11 -18.77 -29.52
CA GLU A 666 14.75 -19.83 -28.74
C GLU A 666 13.71 -20.66 -27.96
N GLN A 667 12.73 -20.00 -27.34
CA GLN A 667 11.67 -20.64 -26.57
C GLN A 667 10.66 -21.39 -27.47
N ALA A 668 10.41 -20.90 -28.69
CA ALA A 668 9.55 -21.61 -29.65
C ALA A 668 10.16 -22.95 -30.06
N GLU A 669 11.47 -22.99 -30.28
CA GLU A 669 12.21 -24.22 -30.57
C GLU A 669 12.17 -25.19 -29.40
N GLU A 670 12.42 -24.72 -28.17
CA GLU A 670 12.42 -25.56 -26.97
C GLU A 670 11.02 -26.11 -26.61
N LEU A 671 9.97 -25.31 -26.82
CA LEU A 671 8.60 -25.68 -26.50
C LEU A 671 7.88 -26.43 -27.64
N GLY A 672 8.40 -26.36 -28.87
CA GLY A 672 7.74 -26.91 -30.05
C GLY A 672 6.43 -26.20 -30.40
N VAL A 673 6.39 -24.87 -30.24
CA VAL A 673 5.20 -24.02 -30.46
C VAL A 673 5.50 -22.92 -31.47
N SER A 674 4.48 -22.16 -31.87
CA SER A 674 4.70 -21.00 -32.75
C SER A 674 5.47 -19.87 -32.04
N LEU A 675 6.15 -19.02 -32.80
CA LEU A 675 6.82 -17.81 -32.28
C LEU A 675 5.87 -16.96 -31.41
N ARG A 676 4.63 -16.80 -31.89
CA ARG A 676 3.59 -16.01 -31.23
C ARG A 676 3.17 -16.62 -29.89
N GLU A 677 3.06 -17.95 -29.80
CA GLU A 677 2.74 -18.64 -28.55
C GLU A 677 3.92 -18.60 -27.57
N ALA A 678 5.16 -18.72 -28.07
CA ALA A 678 6.37 -18.60 -27.26
C ALA A 678 6.54 -17.20 -26.66
N ALA A 679 6.07 -16.16 -27.33
CA ALA A 679 6.05 -14.77 -26.86
C ALA A 679 4.98 -14.49 -25.76
N THR A 680 4.56 -15.51 -25.01
CA THR A 680 3.66 -15.35 -23.86
C THR A 680 4.42 -14.72 -22.69
N ARG A 681 4.01 -13.53 -22.26
CA ARG A 681 4.68 -12.76 -21.18
C ARG A 681 3.76 -12.17 -20.12
N VAL A 682 2.44 -12.23 -20.31
CA VAL A 682 1.46 -11.61 -19.40
C VAL A 682 0.82 -12.68 -18.52
N PHE A 683 1.25 -12.71 -17.27
CA PHE A 683 0.87 -13.72 -16.28
C PHE A 683 0.08 -13.12 -15.11
N SER A 684 -0.74 -13.94 -14.44
CA SER A 684 -1.46 -13.57 -13.24
C SER A 684 -1.87 -14.82 -12.44
N ASN A 685 -2.70 -14.61 -11.42
CA ASN A 685 -3.39 -15.69 -10.73
C ASN A 685 -4.52 -16.27 -11.59
N ALA A 686 -4.91 -17.52 -11.29
CA ALA A 686 -6.16 -18.11 -11.76
C ALA A 686 -7.36 -17.21 -11.42
N SER A 687 -8.41 -17.24 -12.26
CA SER A 687 -9.62 -16.45 -12.03
C SER A 687 -10.23 -16.75 -10.65
N GLY A 688 -10.51 -15.72 -9.87
CA GLY A 688 -11.05 -15.86 -8.51
C GLY A 688 -10.00 -16.13 -7.43
N SER A 689 -8.71 -16.17 -7.79
CA SER A 689 -7.58 -16.23 -6.86
C SER A 689 -6.78 -14.92 -6.86
N TYR A 690 -6.11 -14.66 -5.74
CA TYR A 690 -5.28 -13.49 -5.44
C TYR A 690 -4.02 -13.95 -4.68
N SER A 691 -2.96 -13.13 -4.70
CA SER A 691 -1.63 -13.38 -4.09
C SER A 691 -0.91 -14.67 -4.53
N SER A 692 0.40 -14.76 -4.25
CA SER A 692 1.18 -16.00 -4.41
C SER A 692 1.10 -16.90 -3.17
N ASN A 693 0.40 -16.45 -2.11
CA ASN A 693 0.38 -17.03 -0.77
C ASN A 693 1.73 -16.97 -0.04
N VAL A 694 2.76 -16.34 -0.61
CA VAL A 694 4.05 -16.13 0.07
C VAL A 694 3.85 -15.20 1.27
N ASN A 695 2.96 -14.20 1.15
CA ASN A 695 2.56 -13.39 2.29
C ASN A 695 2.01 -14.22 3.45
N LEU A 696 1.07 -15.13 3.18
CA LEU A 696 0.46 -16.00 4.20
C LEU A 696 1.48 -16.96 4.81
N ALA A 697 2.41 -17.49 4.02
CA ALA A 697 3.45 -18.38 4.52
C ALA A 697 4.39 -17.65 5.48
N VAL A 698 4.84 -16.44 5.13
CA VAL A 698 5.68 -15.59 5.98
C VAL A 698 4.92 -15.19 7.25
N GLU A 699 3.68 -14.75 7.10
CA GLU A 699 2.83 -14.27 8.19
C GLU A 699 2.57 -15.34 9.28
N ASN A 700 2.49 -16.61 8.86
CA ASN A 700 2.24 -17.77 9.71
C ASN A 700 3.51 -18.56 10.06
N ALA A 701 4.68 -18.12 9.60
CA ALA A 701 5.95 -18.85 9.68
C ALA A 701 5.84 -20.32 9.17
N SER A 702 4.89 -20.61 8.28
CA SER A 702 4.46 -21.98 7.94
C SER A 702 5.26 -22.59 6.79
N TRP A 703 6.57 -22.36 6.76
CA TRP A 703 7.48 -22.77 5.68
C TRP A 703 8.85 -23.15 6.24
N THR A 704 9.51 -24.11 5.59
CA THR A 704 10.79 -24.68 6.02
C THR A 704 11.96 -24.10 5.25
N ASP A 705 11.81 -23.92 3.93
CA ASP A 705 12.85 -23.39 3.05
C ASP A 705 12.27 -22.45 1.98
N GLU A 706 13.14 -21.62 1.39
CA GLU A 706 12.74 -20.65 0.38
C GLU A 706 12.18 -21.31 -0.89
N LYS A 707 12.50 -22.58 -1.13
CA LYS A 707 12.01 -23.32 -2.30
C LYS A 707 10.51 -23.56 -2.21
N GLN A 708 9.96 -23.79 -1.01
CA GLN A 708 8.50 -23.88 -0.82
C GLN A 708 7.80 -22.57 -1.25
N LEU A 709 8.36 -21.41 -0.88
CA LEU A 709 7.83 -20.10 -1.29
C LEU A 709 7.87 -19.92 -2.81
N GLN A 710 8.98 -20.30 -3.43
CA GLN A 710 9.17 -20.26 -4.89
C GLN A 710 8.19 -21.19 -5.62
N ASP A 711 7.97 -22.41 -5.11
CA ASP A 711 7.02 -23.38 -5.69
C ASP A 711 5.56 -22.90 -5.57
N MET A 712 5.19 -22.27 -4.44
CA MET A 712 3.88 -21.63 -4.28
C MET A 712 3.68 -20.52 -5.32
N TYR A 713 4.70 -19.68 -5.51
CA TYR A 713 4.68 -18.63 -6.52
C TYR A 713 4.45 -19.19 -7.92
N LEU A 714 5.26 -20.16 -8.35
CA LEU A 714 5.15 -20.79 -9.66
C LEU A 714 3.78 -21.46 -9.88
N SER A 715 3.26 -22.13 -8.85
CA SER A 715 1.94 -22.77 -8.91
C SER A 715 0.81 -21.77 -9.09
N ARG A 716 0.89 -20.61 -8.43
CA ARG A 716 -0.23 -19.66 -8.34
C ARG A 716 -0.16 -18.50 -9.32
N LYS A 717 1.02 -18.15 -9.83
CA LYS A 717 1.24 -16.97 -10.71
C LYS A 717 1.48 -17.32 -12.17
N SER A 718 1.62 -18.60 -12.52
CA SER A 718 1.93 -19.03 -13.89
C SER A 718 0.74 -19.12 -14.84
N PHE A 719 -0.37 -18.44 -14.55
CA PHE A 719 -1.52 -18.41 -15.47
C PHE A 719 -1.34 -17.30 -16.49
N ALA A 720 -1.25 -17.66 -17.76
CA ALA A 720 -1.10 -16.74 -18.86
C ALA A 720 -2.44 -16.19 -19.36
N PHE A 721 -2.45 -14.92 -19.73
CA PHE A 721 -3.51 -14.31 -20.52
C PHE A 721 -3.20 -14.49 -22.01
N ASP A 722 -4.24 -14.67 -22.83
CA ASP A 722 -4.09 -14.83 -24.28
C ASP A 722 -5.04 -13.89 -25.02
N SER A 723 -4.48 -12.88 -25.69
CA SER A 723 -5.25 -11.89 -26.46
C SER A 723 -5.90 -12.45 -27.72
N ASP A 724 -5.44 -13.60 -28.22
CA ASP A 724 -6.01 -14.29 -29.38
C ASP A 724 -7.19 -15.18 -28.98
N ALA A 725 -7.26 -15.58 -27.71
CA ALA A 725 -8.34 -16.39 -27.14
C ALA A 725 -8.81 -15.87 -25.76
N PRO A 726 -9.26 -14.60 -25.63
CA PRO A 726 -9.56 -13.99 -24.33
C PRO A 726 -10.72 -14.69 -23.60
N GLY A 727 -11.65 -15.29 -24.36
CA GLY A 727 -12.78 -16.07 -23.80
C GLY A 727 -12.36 -17.36 -23.11
N ALA A 728 -11.13 -17.83 -23.31
CA ALA A 728 -10.59 -19.02 -22.65
C ALA A 728 -10.10 -18.74 -21.21
N GLY A 729 -10.09 -17.47 -20.79
CA GLY A 729 -9.65 -17.05 -19.47
C GLY A 729 -8.14 -17.23 -19.24
N MET A 730 -7.74 -17.19 -17.97
CA MET A 730 -6.36 -17.39 -17.54
C MET A 730 -6.02 -18.89 -17.58
N LYS A 731 -5.00 -19.30 -18.34
CA LYS A 731 -4.59 -20.72 -18.47
C LYS A 731 -3.22 -20.96 -17.86
N GLU A 732 -3.06 -22.05 -17.11
CA GLU A 732 -1.77 -22.43 -16.53
C GLU A 732 -0.73 -22.72 -17.65
N LYS A 733 0.41 -22.03 -17.59
CA LYS A 733 1.53 -22.11 -18.55
C LYS A 733 2.87 -22.10 -17.81
N ARG A 734 3.00 -22.93 -16.77
CA ARG A 734 4.19 -22.98 -15.88
C ARG A 734 5.52 -23.08 -16.63
N LYS A 735 5.66 -23.97 -17.61
CA LYS A 735 6.92 -24.11 -18.37
C LYS A 735 7.31 -22.83 -19.13
N ALA A 736 6.35 -22.16 -19.77
CA ALA A 736 6.63 -20.89 -20.45
C ALA A 736 6.98 -19.78 -19.44
N PHE A 737 6.34 -19.79 -18.27
CA PHE A 737 6.63 -18.84 -17.20
C PHE A 737 8.05 -19.01 -16.64
N GLU A 738 8.47 -20.24 -16.36
CA GLU A 738 9.83 -20.55 -15.89
C GLU A 738 10.89 -20.15 -16.93
N LEU A 739 10.67 -20.47 -18.21
CA LEU A 739 11.58 -20.09 -19.30
C LEU A 739 11.71 -18.57 -19.46
N ALA A 740 10.62 -17.83 -19.35
CA ALA A 740 10.64 -16.37 -19.46
C ALA A 740 11.28 -15.72 -18.21
N LEU A 741 11.00 -16.24 -17.00
CA LEU A 741 11.67 -15.75 -15.79
C LEU A 741 13.17 -16.04 -15.79
N ALA A 742 13.60 -17.16 -16.35
CA ALA A 742 15.01 -17.52 -16.45
C ALA A 742 15.84 -16.57 -17.33
N THR A 743 15.21 -15.71 -18.16
CA THR A 743 15.91 -14.69 -18.95
C THR A 743 15.99 -13.34 -18.24
N ALA A 744 15.33 -13.16 -17.09
CA ALA A 744 15.26 -11.89 -16.37
C ALA A 744 16.63 -11.47 -15.80
N ASP A 745 17.11 -10.30 -16.22
CA ASP A 745 18.33 -9.66 -15.69
C ASP A 745 18.03 -8.65 -14.60
N ALA A 746 16.79 -8.16 -14.54
CA ALA A 746 16.32 -7.25 -13.52
C ALA A 746 14.90 -7.57 -13.05
N THR A 747 14.61 -7.34 -11.77
CA THR A 747 13.25 -7.29 -11.22
C THR A 747 12.83 -5.85 -10.95
N PHE A 748 11.54 -5.54 -11.13
CA PHE A 748 11.07 -4.17 -11.09
C PHE A 748 9.63 -4.02 -10.58
N GLN A 749 9.40 -3.11 -9.62
CA GLN A 749 8.06 -2.70 -9.20
C GLN A 749 7.97 -1.18 -9.08
N ASN A 750 6.75 -0.64 -9.09
CA ASN A 750 6.49 0.77 -8.81
C ASN A 750 5.88 0.91 -7.42
N LEU A 751 6.37 1.89 -6.67
CA LEU A 751 5.82 2.26 -5.37
C LEU A 751 4.47 2.95 -5.56
N ASP A 752 3.47 2.51 -4.80
CA ASP A 752 2.10 3.01 -4.89
C ASP A 752 1.96 4.47 -4.41
N SER A 753 2.51 4.78 -3.23
CA SER A 753 2.43 6.10 -2.59
C SER A 753 3.47 6.21 -1.48
N SER A 754 3.70 7.42 -0.97
CA SER A 754 4.60 7.62 0.17
C SER A 754 4.04 7.01 1.47
N GLU A 755 2.72 6.89 1.54
CA GLU A 755 2.00 6.27 2.66
C GLU A 755 2.11 4.75 2.61
N ILE A 756 1.96 4.13 1.43
CA ILE A 756 2.04 2.68 1.22
C ILE A 756 3.33 2.32 0.48
N SER A 757 4.36 2.02 1.25
CA SER A 757 5.67 1.54 0.80
C SER A 757 5.83 0.03 1.00
N LEU A 758 7.03 -0.47 0.70
CA LEU A 758 7.41 -1.88 0.67
C LEU A 758 7.18 -2.62 1.99
N THR A 759 7.31 -1.93 3.12
CA THR A 759 7.19 -2.52 4.46
C THR A 759 5.82 -2.29 5.10
N ASP A 760 4.93 -1.51 4.47
CA ASP A 760 3.57 -1.23 4.98
C ASP A 760 2.61 -2.41 4.77
N VAL A 761 2.89 -3.18 3.73
CA VAL A 761 1.99 -4.16 3.14
C VAL A 761 2.81 -5.33 2.61
N SER A 762 2.23 -6.53 2.68
CA SER A 762 2.91 -7.75 2.29
C SER A 762 2.84 -8.07 0.80
N HIS A 763 2.00 -7.37 0.04
CA HIS A 763 1.76 -7.72 -1.36
C HIS A 763 2.99 -7.51 -2.26
N TYR A 764 3.87 -6.54 -1.95
CA TYR A 764 5.07 -6.30 -2.75
C TYR A 764 6.03 -7.48 -2.73
N PHE A 765 6.37 -7.99 -1.54
CA PHE A 765 7.25 -9.16 -1.43
C PHE A 765 6.52 -10.44 -1.85
N ASP A 766 5.20 -10.56 -1.64
CA ASP A 766 4.41 -11.68 -2.16
C ASP A 766 4.55 -11.86 -3.67
N SER A 767 4.68 -10.76 -4.41
CA SER A 767 4.84 -10.78 -5.86
C SER A 767 6.28 -10.58 -6.33
N ASP A 768 7.26 -10.51 -5.44
CA ASP A 768 8.68 -10.39 -5.79
C ASP A 768 9.25 -11.71 -6.33
N PRO A 769 9.78 -11.73 -7.56
CA PRO A 769 10.37 -12.93 -8.14
C PRO A 769 11.90 -12.97 -8.01
N THR A 770 12.55 -12.13 -7.19
CA THR A 770 14.01 -11.94 -7.23
C THR A 770 14.81 -13.22 -6.98
N LYS A 771 14.60 -13.89 -5.82
CA LYS A 771 15.25 -15.20 -5.56
C LYS A 771 14.70 -16.33 -6.41
N LEU A 772 13.43 -16.24 -6.84
CA LEU A 772 12.86 -17.21 -7.78
C LEU A 772 13.61 -17.20 -9.12
N VAL A 773 13.86 -16.02 -9.69
CA VAL A 773 14.66 -15.85 -10.92
C VAL A 773 16.07 -16.38 -10.69
N GLN A 774 16.71 -16.07 -9.56
CA GLN A 774 18.02 -16.62 -9.22
C GLN A 774 18.04 -18.15 -9.28
N GLY A 775 17.02 -18.82 -8.72
CA GLY A 775 16.89 -20.28 -8.72
C GLY A 775 16.57 -20.89 -10.08
N LEU A 776 15.93 -20.13 -10.99
CA LEU A 776 15.59 -20.58 -12.34
C LEU A 776 16.71 -20.37 -13.36
N ARG A 777 17.61 -19.41 -13.13
CA ARG A 777 18.71 -19.11 -14.04
C ARG A 777 19.78 -20.20 -14.01
N LYS A 778 20.27 -20.57 -15.19
CA LYS A 778 21.35 -21.58 -15.35
C LYS A 778 22.67 -21.14 -14.72
N ASP A 779 22.93 -19.84 -14.65
CA ASP A 779 24.14 -19.26 -14.05
C ASP A 779 24.01 -19.03 -12.53
N GLY A 780 22.82 -19.23 -11.94
CA GLY A 780 22.54 -18.98 -10.53
C GLY A 780 22.71 -17.52 -10.09
N ARG A 781 22.84 -16.57 -11.04
CA ARG A 781 23.04 -15.16 -10.74
C ARG A 781 21.72 -14.51 -10.33
N ALA A 782 21.70 -13.80 -9.21
CA ALA A 782 20.53 -13.01 -8.84
C ALA A 782 20.31 -11.85 -9.85
N PRO A 783 19.06 -11.56 -10.24
CA PRO A 783 18.77 -10.38 -11.05
C PRO A 783 18.96 -9.11 -10.20
N SER A 784 19.30 -7.99 -10.85
CA SER A 784 19.29 -6.69 -10.18
C SER A 784 17.86 -6.29 -9.83
N SER A 785 17.57 -5.95 -8.58
CA SER A 785 16.21 -5.60 -8.15
C SER A 785 16.04 -4.09 -7.97
N TYR A 786 15.04 -3.50 -8.63
CA TYR A 786 14.77 -2.05 -8.64
C TYR A 786 13.33 -1.71 -8.26
N ILE A 787 13.14 -0.53 -7.70
CA ILE A 787 11.85 0.07 -7.36
C ILE A 787 11.81 1.49 -7.90
N ALA A 788 10.79 1.79 -8.71
CA ALA A 788 10.49 3.14 -9.14
C ALA A 788 9.59 3.84 -8.13
N ASP A 789 9.92 5.10 -7.82
CA ASP A 789 9.18 5.97 -6.93
C ASP A 789 8.90 7.28 -7.66
N THR A 790 7.66 7.43 -8.11
CA THR A 790 7.18 8.67 -8.75
C THR A 790 6.28 9.48 -7.82
N THR A 791 6.28 9.19 -6.51
CA THR A 791 5.35 9.83 -5.56
C THR A 791 5.52 11.35 -5.48
N THR A 792 6.75 11.83 -5.66
CA THR A 792 7.09 13.26 -5.75
C THR A 792 7.33 13.70 -7.21
N ALA A 793 7.55 15.00 -7.43
CA ALA A 793 7.94 15.51 -8.75
C ALA A 793 9.28 14.93 -9.24
N ASN A 794 10.19 14.59 -8.33
CA ASN A 794 11.49 13.99 -8.67
C ASN A 794 11.39 12.46 -8.72
N ALA A 795 11.08 11.91 -9.89
CA ALA A 795 10.97 10.46 -10.10
C ALA A 795 12.31 9.75 -9.86
N GLN A 796 12.35 8.78 -8.94
CA GLN A 796 13.55 8.01 -8.61
C GLN A 796 13.43 6.55 -9.05
N VAL A 797 14.55 5.96 -9.46
CA VAL A 797 14.69 4.50 -9.63
C VAL A 797 15.78 4.05 -8.69
N ARG A 798 15.37 3.48 -7.56
CA ARG A 798 16.27 2.95 -6.53
C ARG A 798 16.41 1.45 -6.70
N THR A 799 17.48 0.89 -6.18
CA THR A 799 17.52 -0.54 -5.90
C THR A 799 16.48 -0.90 -4.83
N LEU A 800 16.08 -2.17 -4.80
CA LEU A 800 15.22 -2.68 -3.74
C LEU A 800 15.85 -2.47 -2.36
N SER A 801 17.14 -2.75 -2.21
CA SER A 801 17.87 -2.58 -0.95
C SER A 801 17.93 -1.11 -0.49
N GLU A 802 18.18 -0.15 -1.39
CA GLU A 802 18.09 1.30 -1.07
C GLU A 802 16.69 1.69 -0.57
N THR A 803 15.65 1.11 -1.17
CA THR A 803 14.25 1.41 -0.78
C THR A 803 13.90 0.77 0.57
N VAL A 804 14.38 -0.45 0.84
CA VAL A 804 14.24 -1.10 2.16
C VAL A 804 14.96 -0.30 3.25
N ARG A 805 16.20 0.19 2.99
CA ARG A 805 16.91 1.06 3.92
C ARG A 805 16.19 2.39 4.15
N LEU A 806 15.63 2.98 3.10
CA LEU A 806 14.83 4.20 3.21
C LEU A 806 13.60 3.96 4.10
N ASP A 807 12.88 2.84 3.91
CA ASP A 807 11.77 2.41 4.77
C ASP A 807 12.21 2.22 6.23
N ALA A 808 13.30 1.51 6.47
CA ALA A 808 13.81 1.28 7.81
C ALA A 808 14.13 2.61 8.53
N ARG A 809 14.86 3.52 7.88
CA ARG A 809 15.25 4.81 8.45
C ARG A 809 14.09 5.79 8.62
N THR A 810 13.04 5.69 7.82
CA THR A 810 11.94 6.67 7.87
C THR A 810 10.73 6.16 8.66
N LYS A 811 10.62 4.85 8.88
CA LYS A 811 9.54 4.18 9.60
C LYS A 811 10.06 3.41 10.83
N LEU A 812 10.36 2.11 10.69
CA LEU A 812 10.63 1.20 11.80
C LEU A 812 11.64 1.75 12.82
N LEU A 813 12.72 2.37 12.34
CA LEU A 813 13.81 2.87 13.19
C LEU A 813 13.72 4.39 13.46
N ASN A 814 12.69 5.06 12.92
CA ASN A 814 12.49 6.48 13.10
C ASN A 814 11.70 6.78 14.38
N PRO A 815 12.28 7.46 15.38
CA PRO A 815 11.59 7.83 16.61
C PRO A 815 10.30 8.61 16.40
N LYS A 816 10.25 9.45 15.36
CA LYS A 816 9.05 10.20 15.03
C LYS A 816 7.89 9.28 14.63
N TRP A 817 8.20 8.22 13.88
CA TRP A 817 7.22 7.26 13.40
C TRP A 817 6.78 6.30 14.50
N TYR A 818 7.71 5.59 15.15
CA TYR A 818 7.32 4.57 16.12
C TYR A 818 6.70 5.18 17.37
N GLU A 819 7.14 6.35 17.86
CA GLU A 819 6.44 7.03 18.97
C GLU A 819 5.07 7.56 18.53
N GLY A 820 4.95 7.99 17.27
CA GLY A 820 3.67 8.36 16.66
C GLY A 820 2.66 7.20 16.66
N MET A 821 3.12 6.00 16.31
CA MET A 821 2.31 4.79 16.41
C MET A 821 2.01 4.43 17.86
N MET A 822 2.99 4.46 18.76
CA MET A 822 2.81 4.12 20.18
C MET A 822 1.79 5.01 20.90
N LYS A 823 1.56 6.26 20.45
CA LYS A 823 0.45 7.10 20.96
C LYS A 823 -0.94 6.49 20.73
N SER A 824 -1.06 5.59 19.76
CA SER A 824 -2.30 4.84 19.48
C SER A 824 -2.43 3.56 20.31
N GLY A 825 -1.51 3.32 21.25
CA GLY A 825 -1.57 2.21 22.20
C GLY A 825 -1.52 0.84 21.51
N TYR A 826 -2.51 0.00 21.83
CA TYR A 826 -2.60 -1.41 21.40
C TYR A 826 -2.39 -1.59 19.88
N GLU A 827 -3.08 -0.80 19.06
CA GLU A 827 -2.98 -0.87 17.60
C GLU A 827 -1.67 -0.28 17.05
N GLY A 828 -1.00 0.58 17.84
CA GLY A 828 0.31 1.13 17.51
C GLY A 828 1.42 0.10 17.53
N VAL A 829 1.43 -0.78 18.54
CA VAL A 829 2.41 -1.89 18.64
C VAL A 829 2.27 -2.85 17.46
N ARG A 830 1.04 -3.10 17.01
CA ARG A 830 0.75 -3.91 15.82
C ARG A 830 1.40 -3.33 14.56
N GLU A 831 1.37 -2.01 14.37
CA GLU A 831 2.02 -1.40 13.20
C GLU A 831 3.55 -1.57 13.22
N ILE A 832 4.17 -1.57 14.42
CA ILE A 832 5.61 -1.83 14.59
C ILE A 832 5.92 -3.29 14.25
N GLU A 833 5.17 -4.24 14.82
CA GLU A 833 5.33 -5.68 14.53
C GLU A 833 5.18 -5.96 13.03
N LYS A 834 4.09 -5.48 12.42
CA LYS A 834 3.79 -5.67 11.01
C LYS A 834 4.94 -5.21 10.11
N ARG A 835 5.59 -4.10 10.48
CA ARG A 835 6.73 -3.54 9.76
C ARG A 835 7.93 -4.49 9.76
N LEU A 836 8.21 -5.11 10.90
CA LEU A 836 9.31 -6.08 11.04
C LEU A 836 8.99 -7.38 10.29
N THR A 837 7.77 -7.89 10.42
CA THR A 837 7.32 -9.10 9.70
C THR A 837 7.42 -8.93 8.18
N ASN A 838 6.99 -7.78 7.65
CA ASN A 838 7.15 -7.48 6.22
C ASN A 838 8.62 -7.36 5.81
N THR A 839 9.49 -6.91 6.71
CA THR A 839 10.94 -6.86 6.48
C THR A 839 11.52 -8.27 6.34
N VAL A 840 11.10 -9.23 7.17
CA VAL A 840 11.47 -10.65 7.01
C VAL A 840 10.99 -11.21 5.67
N GLY A 841 9.78 -10.83 5.22
CA GLY A 841 9.28 -11.18 3.89
C GLY A 841 10.23 -10.77 2.75
N TRP A 842 10.89 -9.62 2.85
CA TRP A 842 11.91 -9.19 1.90
C TRP A 842 13.20 -9.99 1.98
N SER A 843 13.64 -10.42 3.18
CA SER A 843 14.76 -11.36 3.31
C SER A 843 14.45 -12.70 2.61
N ALA A 844 13.25 -13.24 2.81
CA ALA A 844 12.84 -14.52 2.24
C ALA A 844 12.73 -14.51 0.71
N THR A 845 12.28 -13.40 0.12
CA THR A 845 11.97 -13.30 -1.33
C THR A 845 13.09 -12.70 -2.17
N SER A 846 13.92 -11.84 -1.57
CA SER A 846 14.95 -11.08 -2.28
C SER A 846 16.34 -11.10 -1.63
N GLY A 847 16.40 -11.33 -0.32
CA GLY A 847 17.65 -11.21 0.45
C GLY A 847 18.23 -9.79 0.51
N GLN A 848 17.42 -8.75 0.25
CA GLN A 848 17.89 -7.35 0.13
C GLN A 848 17.83 -6.54 1.43
N VAL A 849 17.58 -7.19 2.57
CA VAL A 849 17.58 -6.55 3.89
C VAL A 849 18.98 -6.63 4.49
N ASP A 850 19.53 -5.49 4.88
CA ASP A 850 20.82 -5.44 5.56
C ASP A 850 20.73 -5.92 7.02
N ASN A 851 21.77 -6.64 7.49
CA ASN A 851 21.83 -7.13 8.88
C ASN A 851 21.59 -6.04 9.95
N TRP A 852 22.11 -4.83 9.71
CA TRP A 852 21.98 -3.71 10.65
C TRP A 852 20.52 -3.28 10.87
N VAL A 853 19.61 -3.55 9.93
CA VAL A 853 18.19 -3.22 10.09
C VAL A 853 17.58 -4.03 11.24
N TYR A 854 17.90 -5.33 11.30
CA TYR A 854 17.48 -6.20 12.40
C TYR A 854 18.20 -5.84 13.70
N GLU A 855 19.51 -5.56 13.64
CA GLU A 855 20.29 -5.21 14.81
C GLU A 855 19.79 -3.91 15.47
N GLU A 856 19.59 -2.85 14.70
CA GLU A 856 19.07 -1.58 15.23
C GLU A 856 17.62 -1.69 15.73
N ALA A 857 16.81 -2.56 15.11
CA ALA A 857 15.45 -2.84 15.59
C ALA A 857 15.49 -3.58 16.94
N ASN A 858 16.37 -4.58 17.10
CA ASN A 858 16.58 -5.26 18.36
C ASN A 858 17.08 -4.28 19.43
N SER A 859 18.08 -3.45 19.12
CA SER A 859 18.57 -2.43 20.06
C SER A 859 17.50 -1.43 20.48
N THR A 860 16.64 -1.01 19.56
CA THR A 860 15.61 -0.01 19.84
C THR A 860 14.42 -0.56 20.62
N PHE A 861 13.98 -1.79 20.33
CA PHE A 861 12.73 -2.34 20.87
C PHE A 861 12.92 -3.39 21.97
N ILE A 862 14.11 -4.02 22.05
CA ILE A 862 14.38 -5.15 22.95
C ILE A 862 15.49 -4.83 23.97
N GLU A 863 16.62 -4.28 23.52
CA GLU A 863 17.73 -3.93 24.43
C GLU A 863 17.39 -2.74 25.33
N ASP A 864 16.65 -1.75 24.80
CA ASP A 864 16.05 -0.70 25.62
C ASP A 864 14.94 -1.28 26.51
N GLU A 865 15.27 -1.52 27.78
CA GLU A 865 14.35 -2.09 28.76
C GLU A 865 13.07 -1.28 28.95
N ALA A 866 13.14 0.05 28.83
CA ALA A 866 11.99 0.93 28.99
C ALA A 866 11.05 0.80 27.78
N MET A 867 11.59 0.77 26.56
CA MET A 867 10.81 0.53 25.35
C MET A 867 10.21 -0.88 25.35
N ARG A 868 11.01 -1.90 25.66
CA ARG A 868 10.59 -3.29 25.76
C ARG A 868 9.39 -3.47 26.70
N LYS A 869 9.49 -2.93 27.91
CA LYS A 869 8.40 -2.97 28.89
C LYS A 869 7.14 -2.27 28.37
N ARG A 870 7.29 -1.10 27.75
CA ARG A 870 6.16 -0.37 27.14
C ARG A 870 5.46 -1.21 26.07
N LEU A 871 6.20 -1.86 25.18
CA LEU A 871 5.63 -2.70 24.12
C LEU A 871 4.87 -3.91 24.70
N MET A 872 5.52 -4.64 25.62
CA MET A 872 4.95 -5.84 26.25
C MET A 872 3.70 -5.55 27.08
N ASP A 873 3.67 -4.43 27.79
CA ASP A 873 2.50 -4.03 28.59
C ASP A 873 1.36 -3.51 27.71
N THR A 874 1.67 -2.85 26.59
CA THR A 874 0.65 -2.24 25.71
C THR A 874 -0.05 -3.28 24.83
N ASN A 875 0.69 -4.25 24.28
CA ASN A 875 0.14 -5.33 23.46
C ASN A 875 1.04 -6.57 23.52
N PRO A 876 0.82 -7.48 24.49
CA PRO A 876 1.67 -8.66 24.68
C PRO A 876 1.66 -9.59 23.46
N ASN A 877 0.53 -9.71 22.76
CA ASN A 877 0.40 -10.56 21.59
C ASN A 877 1.26 -10.06 20.40
N SER A 878 1.18 -8.77 20.08
CA SER A 878 2.05 -8.18 19.05
C SER A 878 3.52 -8.17 19.48
N PHE A 879 3.80 -7.97 20.76
CA PHE A 879 5.17 -8.08 21.29
C PHE A 879 5.73 -9.50 21.17
N ARG A 880 4.94 -10.54 21.49
CA ARG A 880 5.30 -11.93 21.25
C ARG A 880 5.69 -12.15 19.79
N LYS A 881 4.86 -11.69 18.87
CA LYS A 881 5.11 -11.86 17.43
C LYS A 881 6.35 -11.07 16.97
N LEU A 882 6.60 -9.90 17.53
CA LEU A 882 7.84 -9.15 17.32
C LEU A 882 9.08 -9.97 17.72
N VAL A 883 9.05 -10.58 18.92
CA VAL A 883 10.14 -11.45 19.44
C VAL A 883 10.29 -12.71 18.58
N GLN A 884 9.19 -13.37 18.22
CA GLN A 884 9.20 -14.53 17.30
C GLN A 884 9.84 -14.17 15.96
N THR A 885 9.53 -13.00 15.42
CA THR A 885 10.05 -12.55 14.11
C THR A 885 11.57 -12.34 14.16
N PHE A 886 12.11 -11.80 15.26
CA PHE A 886 13.56 -11.72 15.46
C PHE A 886 14.21 -13.11 15.52
N LEU A 887 13.64 -14.02 16.33
CA LEU A 887 14.13 -15.40 16.45
C LEU A 887 14.04 -16.15 15.12
N GLU A 888 12.96 -15.93 14.35
CA GLU A 888 12.77 -16.52 13.01
C GLU A 888 13.81 -15.99 12.02
N ALA A 889 14.02 -14.66 11.98
CA ALA A 889 15.03 -14.05 11.11
C ALA A 889 16.42 -14.63 11.38
N SER A 890 16.79 -14.82 12.65
CA SER A 890 18.07 -15.44 13.01
C SER A 890 18.11 -16.93 12.69
N GLY A 891 17.09 -17.70 13.08
CA GLY A 891 17.01 -19.14 12.85
C GLY A 891 17.01 -19.54 11.37
N ARG A 892 16.59 -18.63 10.48
CA ARG A 892 16.63 -18.80 9.02
C ARG A 892 17.89 -18.23 8.36
N GLY A 893 18.82 -17.67 9.13
CA GLY A 893 20.09 -17.13 8.64
C GLY A 893 19.99 -15.75 7.97
N TYR A 894 18.93 -14.99 8.22
CA TYR A 894 18.76 -13.62 7.72
C TYR A 894 19.32 -12.56 8.65
N TRP A 895 19.50 -12.90 9.92
CA TRP A 895 20.05 -12.01 10.94
C TRP A 895 21.11 -12.72 11.77
N GLU A 896 22.34 -12.22 11.68
CA GLU A 896 23.47 -12.60 12.52
C GLU A 896 23.61 -11.61 13.67
N THR A 897 23.59 -12.11 14.91
CA THR A 897 23.67 -11.30 16.14
C THR A 897 24.39 -12.08 17.25
N SER A 898 24.60 -11.44 18.39
CA SER A 898 25.27 -12.05 19.55
C SER A 898 24.40 -13.13 20.21
N GLU A 899 25.01 -14.15 20.81
CA GLU A 899 24.26 -15.17 21.56
C GLU A 899 23.52 -14.55 22.76
N GLU A 900 24.06 -13.48 23.35
CA GLU A 900 23.40 -12.71 24.41
C GLU A 900 22.05 -12.12 23.93
N ASN A 901 22.00 -11.59 22.70
CA ASN A 901 20.78 -11.08 22.12
C ASN A 901 19.76 -12.22 21.89
N LEU A 902 20.21 -13.39 21.44
CA LEU A 902 19.34 -14.55 21.24
C LEU A 902 18.83 -15.13 22.56
N GLU A 903 19.67 -15.23 23.60
CA GLU A 903 19.27 -15.64 24.94
C GLU A 903 18.19 -14.71 25.51
N ARG A 904 18.41 -13.39 25.43
CA ARG A 904 17.43 -12.38 25.86
C ARG A 904 16.09 -12.54 25.13
N LEU A 905 16.11 -12.73 23.81
CA LEU A 905 14.89 -12.95 23.03
C LEU A 905 14.17 -14.25 23.42
N ARG A 906 14.89 -15.34 23.67
CA ARG A 906 14.31 -16.61 24.13
C ARG A 906 13.66 -16.48 25.51
N GLU A 907 14.30 -15.78 26.45
CA GLU A 907 13.75 -15.49 27.77
C GLU A 907 12.47 -14.65 27.66
N LEU A 908 12.49 -13.58 26.87
CA LEU A 908 11.32 -12.71 26.65
C LEU A 908 10.18 -13.44 25.96
N TYR A 909 10.49 -14.34 25.04
CA TYR A 909 9.48 -15.20 24.43
C TYR A 909 8.79 -16.08 25.47
N SER A 910 9.55 -16.67 26.40
CA SER A 910 8.98 -17.45 27.51
C SER A 910 8.15 -16.58 28.45
N GLU A 911 8.63 -15.38 28.81
CA GLU A 911 7.92 -14.46 29.70
C GLU A 911 6.56 -14.03 29.12
N VAL A 912 6.53 -13.66 27.84
CA VAL A 912 5.29 -13.22 27.19
C VAL A 912 4.34 -14.39 26.90
N GLU A 913 4.86 -15.59 26.61
CA GLU A 913 4.06 -16.82 26.50
C GLU A 913 3.36 -17.15 27.83
N ASP A 914 4.10 -17.13 28.95
CA ASP A 914 3.55 -17.35 30.29
C ASP A 914 2.43 -16.34 30.60
N LYS A 915 2.59 -15.10 30.12
CA LYS A 915 1.59 -14.03 30.26
C LYS A 915 0.34 -14.29 29.41
N ILE A 916 0.50 -14.76 28.17
CA ILE A 916 -0.62 -14.94 27.22
C ILE A 916 -1.37 -16.26 27.44
N GLU A 917 -0.66 -17.38 27.57
CA GLU A 917 -1.26 -18.71 27.63
C GLU A 917 -1.57 -19.15 29.08
N GLY A 918 -0.93 -18.49 30.06
CA GLY A 918 -1.07 -18.80 31.47
C GLY A 918 -0.26 -20.03 31.89
N ILE A 919 0.24 -20.03 33.12
CA ILE A 919 0.84 -21.23 33.74
C ILE A 919 -0.26 -21.89 34.57
N ASP A 920 -0.63 -23.14 34.26
CA ASP A 920 -1.32 -24.01 35.22
C ASP A 920 -0.36 -24.21 36.41
N ARG A 921 -0.49 -23.37 37.44
CA ARG A 921 0.23 -23.51 38.72
C ARG A 921 -0.58 -24.30 39.73
#